data_AF-A0A3A8JQ74-F1
#
_entry.id   AF-A0A3A8JQ74-F1
#
_cell.length_a   1.000
_cell.length_b   1.000
_cell.length_c   1.000
_cell.angle_alpha   90.00
_cell.angle_beta   90.00
_cell.angle_gamma   90.00
#
_symmetry.space_group_name_H-M   'P 1'
#
loop_
_entity.id
_entity.type
_entity.pdbx_description
1 polymer ?
#
loop_
_entity_poly.entity_id
_entity_poly.type
_entity_poly.pdbx_seq_one_letter_code
_entity_poly.pdbx_strand_id
1 'polypeptide(L)'
;MNDLRATVAKHKAAVEGFGSGITPRLSTAKGEVEALAQGVVEQVAALRPSISGKLGALLTQVNAANVTLADPSPRFNALATEVKGHQQALTAASTTARTKAEALGQEATAKSQGLEAQAKSSAESSQGQLTALQQQVTQKCDADKKSFDAKLAKRKGSQQETEARRAQGYALIDQTRSQLTQDLTGVGSTIAAALAAVLVRLATSRDAATGKSTQLTSTLDGAVKAPTSALTALHQEILKAGTTTKDAHQQQQSALATQRKTLVDQLMAAAAAAAGIVDPLDTQVAPSLTAGKTQADGALDTLAKTIGGQVASVTAQLTAVEKLIDQVQKQVETAINTVSGTIDGLVQGALTAVETIKAPLKATLDAAFTTLDTMVATISALKQQVMALFEVLPQKLEQLQTLFQQIVGSLESLLERAMGLLEAIPAADLPKPLVNPAVQGITQVVGQITTQLGTLSSQVGTQLQTVQKTIVSQVETVQTQAQTQIDTATTQAVTQMGTLTQSILQGIEQATAQVGQVIAAAVTQIGTVKDQGVQQIQAMKQQVAARVTPLDTQVPQRLEALDAQVGSGIDAAVQAMQTARDSAVGQVTSAKGRLDSHLGTTNTSVAGGLTSLEKARASAETSLTTQADQVLAAFKQRAEGLKSGAQTQVDSISTQATGQKPQLLSPLDAIGAQLQSGAFAKPATAANGRVTSALNALGPKLDALAS
;
A
#
# COMPACT_ATOMS: atom_id res chain seq x y z
N MET A 1 -58.81 -17.81 -4.14
CA MET A 1 -58.28 -16.69 -3.32
C MET A 1 -57.09 -17.15 -2.50
N ASN A 2 -57.20 -18.25 -1.74
CA ASN A 2 -56.07 -18.80 -0.97
C ASN A 2 -54.83 -19.13 -1.82
N ASP A 3 -55.00 -19.74 -3.00
CA ASP A 3 -53.87 -20.03 -3.90
C ASP A 3 -53.14 -18.74 -4.34
N LEU A 4 -53.88 -17.67 -4.60
CA LEU A 4 -53.31 -16.36 -4.98
C LEU A 4 -52.52 -15.73 -3.82
N ARG A 5 -52.96 -15.90 -2.56
CA ARG A 5 -52.18 -15.48 -1.38
C ARG A 5 -50.90 -16.29 -1.22
N ALA A 6 -50.95 -17.60 -1.40
CA ALA A 6 -49.78 -18.47 -1.31
C ALA A 6 -48.70 -18.08 -2.35
N THR A 7 -49.12 -17.74 -3.58
CA THR A 7 -48.22 -17.21 -4.61
C THR A 7 -47.53 -15.91 -4.18
N VAL A 8 -48.27 -14.94 -3.64
CA VAL A 8 -47.68 -13.67 -3.16
C VAL A 8 -46.70 -13.89 -2.00
N ALA A 9 -47.04 -14.78 -1.04
CA ALA A 9 -46.18 -15.12 0.08
C ALA A 9 -44.86 -15.81 -0.36
N LYS A 10 -44.93 -16.71 -1.35
CA LYS A 10 -43.75 -17.35 -1.95
C LYS A 10 -42.80 -16.31 -2.57
N HIS A 11 -43.35 -15.36 -3.34
CA HIS A 11 -42.55 -14.29 -3.96
C HIS A 11 -41.93 -13.34 -2.93
N LYS A 12 -42.64 -13.06 -1.84
CA LYS A 12 -42.12 -12.25 -0.73
C LYS A 12 -40.91 -12.91 -0.06
N ALA A 13 -41.00 -14.20 0.25
CA ALA A 13 -39.89 -14.96 0.80
C ALA A 13 -38.67 -14.99 -0.13
N ALA A 14 -38.88 -15.08 -1.46
CA ALA A 14 -37.80 -15.02 -2.44
C ALA A 14 -37.09 -13.65 -2.45
N VAL A 15 -37.85 -12.55 -2.35
CA VAL A 15 -37.31 -11.18 -2.29
C VAL A 15 -36.54 -10.93 -0.99
N GLU A 16 -37.03 -11.43 0.15
CA GLU A 16 -36.35 -11.34 1.45
C GLU A 16 -35.05 -12.17 1.46
N GLY A 17 -35.08 -13.39 0.92
CA GLY A 17 -33.90 -14.24 0.75
C GLY A 17 -32.82 -13.57 -0.10
N PHE A 18 -33.21 -12.99 -1.25
CA PHE A 18 -32.31 -12.21 -2.10
C PHE A 18 -31.71 -11.01 -1.34
N GLY A 19 -32.54 -10.23 -0.65
CA GLY A 19 -32.12 -9.10 0.18
C GLY A 19 -31.03 -9.46 1.19
N SER A 20 -31.22 -10.55 1.92
CA SER A 20 -30.27 -11.03 2.93
C SER A 20 -28.94 -11.54 2.35
N GLY A 21 -28.94 -12.06 1.13
CA GLY A 21 -27.76 -12.58 0.44
C GLY A 21 -26.82 -11.51 -0.13
N ILE A 22 -27.27 -10.26 -0.25
CA ILE A 22 -26.48 -9.16 -0.83
C ILE A 22 -25.40 -8.65 0.14
N THR A 23 -25.75 -8.50 1.43
CA THR A 23 -24.83 -7.98 2.46
C THR A 23 -23.52 -8.76 2.57
N PRO A 24 -23.50 -10.10 2.69
CA PRO A 24 -22.24 -10.85 2.77
C PRO A 24 -21.40 -10.73 1.49
N ARG A 25 -22.03 -10.72 0.30
CA ARG A 25 -21.32 -10.55 -0.99
C ARG A 25 -20.60 -9.20 -1.07
N LEU A 26 -21.27 -8.12 -0.68
CA LEU A 26 -20.66 -6.79 -0.63
C LEU A 26 -19.53 -6.71 0.41
N SER A 27 -19.66 -7.38 1.55
CA SER A 27 -18.61 -7.44 2.57
C SER A 27 -17.35 -8.18 2.06
N THR A 28 -17.52 -9.30 1.36
CA THR A 28 -16.41 -10.02 0.72
C THR A 28 -15.70 -9.12 -0.31
N ALA A 29 -16.46 -8.44 -1.17
CA ALA A 29 -15.90 -7.51 -2.16
C ALA A 29 -15.09 -6.37 -1.50
N LYS A 30 -15.56 -5.80 -0.39
CA LYS A 30 -14.79 -4.80 0.38
C LYS A 30 -13.48 -5.36 0.93
N GLY A 31 -13.49 -6.60 1.44
CA GLY A 31 -12.28 -7.28 1.91
C GLY A 31 -11.27 -7.52 0.79
N GLU A 32 -11.73 -7.90 -0.40
CA GLU A 32 -10.87 -8.05 -1.58
C GLU A 32 -10.24 -6.72 -2.03
N VAL A 33 -11.04 -5.64 -2.07
CA VAL A 33 -10.56 -4.28 -2.35
C VAL A 33 -9.48 -3.84 -1.35
N GLU A 34 -9.65 -4.15 -0.07
CA GLU A 34 -8.66 -3.85 0.98
C GLU A 34 -7.36 -4.63 0.82
N ALA A 35 -7.44 -5.94 0.57
CA ALA A 35 -6.26 -6.80 0.36
C ALA A 35 -5.43 -6.35 -0.86
N LEU A 36 -6.09 -5.91 -1.94
CA LEU A 36 -5.43 -5.37 -3.13
C LEU A 36 -4.60 -4.11 -2.83
N ALA A 37 -5.10 -3.23 -1.95
CA ALA A 37 -4.38 -2.02 -1.56
C ALA A 37 -3.17 -2.34 -0.66
N GLN A 38 -3.35 -3.23 0.32
CA GLN A 38 -2.32 -3.50 1.34
C GLN A 38 -1.05 -4.15 0.76
N GLY A 39 -1.18 -5.08 -0.19
CA GLY A 39 -0.04 -5.78 -0.78
C GLY A 39 0.96 -4.89 -1.54
N VAL A 40 0.54 -3.71 -2.01
CA VAL A 40 1.45 -2.75 -2.67
C VAL A 40 2.12 -1.82 -1.65
N VAL A 41 1.41 -1.44 -0.59
CA VAL A 41 1.96 -0.61 0.51
C VAL A 41 3.13 -1.31 1.19
N GLU A 42 3.04 -2.63 1.42
CA GLU A 42 4.13 -3.42 1.99
C GLU A 42 5.38 -3.45 1.11
N GLN A 43 5.21 -3.49 -0.22
CA GLN A 43 6.32 -3.44 -1.17
C GLN A 43 7.04 -2.09 -1.13
N VAL A 44 6.30 -0.98 -1.01
CA VAL A 44 6.87 0.37 -0.85
C VAL A 44 7.66 0.46 0.46
N ALA A 45 7.10 -0.02 1.56
CA ALA A 45 7.72 0.02 2.88
C ALA A 45 9.07 -0.74 2.93
N ALA A 46 9.21 -1.81 2.15
CA ALA A 46 10.43 -2.61 2.09
C ALA A 46 11.60 -1.94 1.31
N LEU A 47 11.34 -0.91 0.50
CA LEU A 47 12.37 -0.27 -0.33
C LEU A 47 13.40 0.51 0.48
N ARG A 48 12.96 1.35 1.44
CA ARG A 48 13.87 2.19 2.24
C ARG A 48 14.91 1.39 3.05
N PRO A 49 14.54 0.36 3.81
CA PRO A 49 15.51 -0.46 4.55
C PRO A 49 16.55 -1.13 3.63
N SER A 50 16.10 -1.63 2.47
CA SER A 50 16.98 -2.28 1.48
C SER A 50 18.04 -1.31 0.92
N ILE A 51 17.63 -0.08 0.57
CA ILE A 51 18.53 0.98 0.11
C ILE A 51 19.54 1.35 1.18
N SER A 52 19.07 1.59 2.40
CA SER A 52 19.89 1.98 3.53
C SER A 52 20.96 0.93 3.82
N GLY A 53 20.59 -0.36 3.79
CA GLY A 53 21.53 -1.46 3.95
C GLY A 53 22.63 -1.49 2.88
N LYS A 54 22.27 -1.37 1.59
CA LYS A 54 23.23 -1.37 0.48
C LYS A 54 24.20 -0.17 0.54
N LEU A 55 23.68 1.05 0.76
CA LEU A 55 24.51 2.26 0.85
C LEU A 55 25.35 2.29 2.12
N GLY A 56 24.83 1.80 3.24
CA GLY A 56 25.58 1.67 4.50
C GLY A 56 26.76 0.70 4.40
N ALA A 57 26.60 -0.41 3.67
CA ALA A 57 27.69 -1.33 3.39
C ALA A 57 28.80 -0.66 2.56
N LEU A 58 28.44 0.10 1.53
CA LEU A 58 29.42 0.87 0.73
C LEU A 58 30.13 1.94 1.54
N LEU A 59 29.40 2.67 2.39
CA LEU A 59 30.00 3.67 3.27
C LEU A 59 31.03 3.04 4.23
N THR A 60 30.71 1.86 4.75
CA THR A 60 31.63 1.09 5.60
C THR A 60 32.91 0.72 4.84
N GLN A 61 32.79 0.25 3.59
CA GLN A 61 33.95 -0.05 2.74
C GLN A 61 34.80 1.19 2.46
N VAL A 62 34.18 2.33 2.14
CA VAL A 62 34.90 3.59 1.89
C VAL A 62 35.63 4.08 3.14
N ASN A 63 34.99 4.00 4.30
CA ASN A 63 35.62 4.40 5.57
C ASN A 63 36.76 3.47 5.99
N ALA A 64 36.67 2.17 5.67
CA ALA A 64 37.71 1.19 5.92
C ALA A 64 38.91 1.31 4.95
N ALA A 65 38.79 2.08 3.86
CA ALA A 65 39.87 2.27 2.90
C ALA A 65 41.10 2.89 3.60
N ASN A 66 42.20 2.15 3.59
CA ASN A 66 43.45 2.60 4.18
C ASN A 66 44.05 3.70 3.30
N VAL A 67 44.17 4.89 3.86
CA VAL A 67 44.80 6.06 3.22
C VAL A 67 46.09 6.47 3.90
N THR A 68 46.54 5.75 4.92
CA THR A 68 47.72 6.10 5.71
C THR A 68 49.00 5.78 4.93
N LEU A 69 49.92 6.75 4.90
CA LEU A 69 51.25 6.63 4.31
C LEU A 69 52.32 6.51 5.41
N ALA A 70 53.33 5.68 5.20
CA ALA A 70 54.52 5.68 6.05
C ALA A 70 55.28 7.01 5.90
N ASP A 71 55.72 7.60 7.02
CA ASP A 71 56.52 8.84 7.03
C ASP A 71 58.03 8.49 7.01
N PRO A 72 58.77 8.79 5.92
CA PRO A 72 60.20 8.54 5.85
C PRO A 72 61.06 9.62 6.53
N SER A 73 60.49 10.75 6.95
CA SER A 73 61.23 11.88 7.55
C SER A 73 62.08 11.52 8.79
N PRO A 74 61.70 10.57 9.68
CA PRO A 74 62.53 10.20 10.83
C PRO A 74 63.90 9.64 10.44
N ARG A 75 64.02 9.07 9.24
CA ARG A 75 65.28 8.52 8.72
C ARG A 75 66.33 9.61 8.48
N PHE A 76 65.90 10.84 8.15
CA PHE A 76 66.80 11.99 8.02
C PHE A 76 67.37 12.41 9.38
N ASN A 77 66.59 12.35 10.46
CA ASN A 77 67.09 12.65 11.81
C ASN A 77 68.15 11.62 12.25
N ALA A 78 67.97 10.35 11.90
CA ALA A 78 68.96 9.31 12.15
C ALA A 78 70.27 9.60 11.41
N LEU A 79 70.21 9.92 10.10
CA LEU A 79 71.39 10.26 9.32
C LEU A 79 72.06 11.57 9.81
N ALA A 80 71.28 12.59 10.17
CA ALA A 80 71.80 13.83 10.75
C ALA A 80 72.60 13.55 12.03
N THR A 81 72.12 12.63 12.86
CA THR A 81 72.82 12.18 14.09
C THR A 81 74.12 11.46 13.75
N GLU A 82 74.12 10.59 12.74
CA GLU A 82 75.33 9.91 12.24
C GLU A 82 76.39 10.92 11.75
N VAL A 83 75.99 11.93 10.98
CA VAL A 83 76.87 13.00 10.48
C VAL A 83 77.47 13.82 11.63
N LYS A 84 76.67 14.13 12.66
CA LYS A 84 77.18 14.78 13.88
C LYS A 84 78.21 13.91 14.59
N GLY A 85 78.00 12.60 14.64
CA GLY A 85 78.98 11.63 15.15
C GLY A 85 80.29 11.63 14.35
N HIS A 86 80.23 11.78 13.02
CA HIS A 86 81.42 11.91 12.17
C HIS A 86 82.24 13.15 12.50
N GLN A 87 81.57 14.29 12.73
CA GLN A 87 82.21 15.54 13.14
C GLN A 87 82.97 15.39 14.47
N GLN A 88 82.34 14.74 15.46
CA GLN A 88 82.94 14.49 16.76
C GLN A 88 84.17 13.58 16.66
N ALA A 89 84.07 12.50 15.88
CA ALA A 89 85.17 11.57 15.65
C ALA A 89 86.38 12.27 14.99
N LEU A 90 86.15 13.08 13.96
CA LEU A 90 87.22 13.82 13.29
C LEU A 90 87.89 14.85 14.22
N THR A 91 87.10 15.53 15.06
CA THR A 91 87.62 16.46 16.06
C THR A 91 88.52 15.74 17.07
N ALA A 92 88.09 14.58 17.58
CA ALA A 92 88.89 13.77 18.51
C ALA A 92 90.21 13.26 17.87
N ALA A 93 90.15 12.80 16.62
CA ALA A 93 91.33 12.38 15.86
C ALA A 93 92.30 13.55 15.64
N SER A 94 91.78 14.73 15.29
CA SER A 94 92.55 15.96 15.16
C SER A 94 93.27 16.33 16.46
N THR A 95 92.57 16.35 17.59
CA THR A 95 93.18 16.64 18.89
C THR A 95 94.34 15.69 19.17
N THR A 96 94.16 14.39 18.91
CA THR A 96 95.22 13.39 19.10
C THR A 96 96.44 13.65 18.21
N ALA A 97 96.23 13.94 16.92
CA ALA A 97 97.32 14.27 15.99
C ALA A 97 98.03 15.58 16.38
N ARG A 98 97.27 16.57 16.86
CA ARG A 98 97.81 17.85 17.32
C ARG A 98 98.76 17.66 18.50
N THR A 99 98.33 16.91 19.51
CA THR A 99 99.18 16.62 20.69
C THR A 99 100.50 15.96 20.27
N LYS A 100 100.48 15.04 19.31
CA LYS A 100 101.71 14.42 18.79
C LYS A 100 102.61 15.41 18.05
N ALA A 101 102.04 16.31 17.24
CA ALA A 101 102.80 17.32 16.53
C ALA A 101 103.45 18.33 17.49
N GLU A 102 102.69 18.84 18.47
CA GLU A 102 103.17 19.80 19.48
C GLU A 102 104.25 19.21 20.39
N ALA A 103 104.17 17.91 20.69
CA ALA A 103 105.18 17.20 21.49
C ALA A 103 106.59 17.28 20.86
N LEU A 104 106.71 17.37 19.53
CA LEU A 104 108.00 17.52 18.85
C LEU A 104 108.74 18.79 19.29
N GLY A 105 108.04 19.93 19.26
CA GLY A 105 108.61 21.23 19.63
C GLY A 105 108.85 21.31 21.14
N GLN A 106 107.91 20.81 21.94
CA GLN A 106 108.02 20.82 23.41
C GLN A 106 109.21 19.97 23.89
N GLU A 107 109.36 18.75 23.38
CA GLU A 107 110.46 17.86 23.77
C GLU A 107 111.82 18.39 23.30
N ALA A 108 111.91 18.90 22.08
CA ALA A 108 113.14 19.52 21.57
C ALA A 108 113.53 20.75 22.40
N THR A 109 112.56 21.58 22.79
CA THR A 109 112.79 22.75 23.65
C THR A 109 113.31 22.34 25.01
N ALA A 110 112.62 21.41 25.69
CA ALA A 110 113.03 20.93 27.01
C ALA A 110 114.44 20.31 26.98
N LYS A 111 114.73 19.48 25.97
CA LYS A 111 116.03 18.83 25.80
C LYS A 111 117.13 19.85 25.49
N SER A 112 116.87 20.81 24.60
CA SER A 112 117.82 21.88 24.28
C SER A 112 118.16 22.73 25.51
N GLN A 113 117.16 23.10 26.32
CA GLN A 113 117.37 23.87 27.55
C GLN A 113 118.21 23.10 28.58
N GLY A 114 117.94 21.80 28.76
CA GLY A 114 118.74 20.94 29.63
C GLY A 114 120.20 20.85 29.18
N LEU A 115 120.43 20.66 27.88
CA LEU A 115 121.78 20.60 27.31
C LEU A 115 122.51 21.95 27.34
N GLU A 116 121.79 23.05 27.16
CA GLU A 116 122.35 24.40 27.29
C GLU A 116 122.84 24.66 28.71
N ALA A 117 122.03 24.30 29.73
CA ALA A 117 122.42 24.41 31.13
C ALA A 117 123.66 23.54 31.42
N GLN A 118 123.68 22.29 30.92
CA GLN A 118 124.83 21.40 31.06
C GLN A 118 126.08 21.97 30.38
N ALA A 119 125.96 22.53 29.18
CA ALA A 119 127.07 23.09 28.43
C ALA A 119 127.69 24.30 29.15
N LYS A 120 126.85 25.23 29.61
CA LYS A 120 127.29 26.42 30.37
C LYS A 120 128.01 26.00 31.65
N SER A 121 127.41 25.13 32.45
CA SER A 121 128.01 24.63 33.69
C SER A 121 129.36 23.93 33.47
N SER A 122 129.46 23.09 32.43
CA SER A 122 130.71 22.39 32.12
C SER A 122 131.81 23.33 31.59
N ALA A 123 131.45 24.33 30.78
CA ALA A 123 132.38 25.35 30.31
C ALA A 123 132.86 26.25 31.47
N GLU A 124 131.95 26.69 32.35
CA GLU A 124 132.27 27.47 33.55
C GLU A 124 133.22 26.71 34.48
N SER A 125 132.95 25.42 34.72
CA SER A 125 133.85 24.55 35.50
C SER A 125 135.25 24.47 34.88
N SER A 126 135.34 24.28 33.56
CA SER A 126 136.61 24.21 32.83
C SER A 126 137.36 25.56 32.84
N GLN A 127 136.64 26.67 32.74
CA GLN A 127 137.20 28.02 32.84
C GLN A 127 137.72 28.32 34.26
N GLY A 128 137.01 27.84 35.29
CA GLY A 128 137.46 27.88 36.68
C GLY A 128 138.77 27.09 36.88
N GLN A 129 138.89 25.91 36.26
CA GLN A 129 140.13 25.12 36.26
C GLN A 129 141.29 25.87 35.60
N LEU A 130 141.08 26.51 34.45
CA LEU A 130 142.11 27.31 33.78
C LEU A 130 142.55 28.52 34.63
N THR A 131 141.61 29.16 35.32
CA THR A 131 141.91 30.28 36.23
C THR A 131 142.75 29.81 37.43
N ALA A 132 142.43 28.64 37.99
CA ALA A 132 143.24 28.02 39.04
C ALA A 132 144.65 27.66 38.53
N LEU A 133 144.78 27.13 37.31
CA LEU A 133 146.08 26.85 36.68
C LEU A 133 146.90 28.13 36.46
N GLN A 134 146.26 29.22 36.04
CA GLN A 134 146.92 30.51 35.87
C GLN A 134 147.48 31.05 37.21
N GLN A 135 146.72 30.90 38.29
CA GLN A 135 147.19 31.23 39.64
C GLN A 135 148.36 30.34 40.05
N GLN A 136 148.30 29.04 39.76
CA GLN A 136 149.38 28.09 40.04
C GLN A 136 150.67 28.44 39.27
N VAL A 137 150.57 28.79 37.98
CA VAL A 137 151.71 29.27 37.17
C VAL A 137 152.34 30.49 37.83
N THR A 138 151.54 31.47 38.22
CA THR A 138 152.02 32.69 38.88
C THR A 138 152.76 32.36 40.17
N GLN A 139 152.15 31.58 41.06
CA GLN A 139 152.75 31.19 42.34
C GLN A 139 154.04 30.39 42.15
N LYS A 140 154.07 29.45 41.20
CA LYS A 140 155.25 28.61 40.95
C LYS A 140 156.39 29.42 40.35
N CYS A 141 156.13 30.28 39.38
CA CYS A 141 157.13 31.19 38.82
C CYS A 141 157.68 32.15 39.87
N ASP A 142 156.85 32.70 40.76
CA ASP A 142 157.30 33.57 41.86
C ASP A 142 158.15 32.78 42.89
N ALA A 143 157.79 31.53 43.17
CA ALA A 143 158.59 30.63 44.00
C ALA A 143 159.94 30.27 43.34
N ASP A 144 159.94 30.01 42.03
CA ASP A 144 161.14 29.72 41.25
C ASP A 144 162.06 30.94 41.17
N LYS A 145 161.53 32.18 41.09
CA LYS A 145 162.33 33.43 41.23
C LYS A 145 163.04 33.46 42.58
N LYS A 146 162.29 33.30 43.68
CA LYS A 146 162.87 33.28 45.05
C LYS A 146 163.92 32.19 45.23
N SER A 147 163.66 30.99 44.72
CA SER A 147 164.60 29.86 44.78
C SER A 147 165.85 30.13 43.95
N PHE A 148 165.70 30.69 42.75
CA PHE A 148 166.81 31.05 41.88
C PHE A 148 167.70 32.14 42.50
N ASP A 149 167.10 33.17 43.12
CA ASP A 149 167.84 34.20 43.87
C ASP A 149 168.64 33.60 45.03
N ALA A 150 168.02 32.70 45.80
CA ALA A 150 168.69 32.03 46.90
C ALA A 150 169.87 31.16 46.44
N LYS A 151 169.80 30.58 45.22
CA LYS A 151 170.92 29.82 44.62
C LYS A 151 172.01 30.76 44.12
N LEU A 152 171.68 31.85 43.43
CA LEU A 152 172.64 32.86 42.98
C LEU A 152 173.40 33.51 44.14
N ALA A 153 172.74 33.75 45.29
CA ALA A 153 173.38 34.31 46.49
C ALA A 153 174.51 33.43 47.06
N LYS A 154 174.53 32.13 46.74
CA LYS A 154 175.55 31.17 47.19
C LYS A 154 176.70 30.99 46.19
N ARG A 155 176.64 31.64 45.03
CA ARG A 155 177.60 31.49 43.94
C ARG A 155 178.88 32.30 44.20
N LYS A 156 180.04 31.74 43.89
CA LYS A 156 181.35 32.44 43.93
C LYS A 156 181.67 32.98 42.53
N GLY A 157 181.50 34.28 42.31
CA GLY A 157 181.75 34.95 41.03
C GLY A 157 181.69 36.48 41.15
N SER A 158 181.93 37.22 40.07
CA SER A 158 181.83 38.69 40.09
C SER A 158 180.39 39.17 40.25
N GLN A 159 180.20 40.34 40.87
CA GLN A 159 178.87 40.93 41.06
C GLN A 159 178.16 41.18 39.72
N GLN A 160 178.93 41.56 38.69
CA GLN A 160 178.41 41.85 37.34
C GLN A 160 177.90 40.59 36.62
N GLU A 161 178.59 39.45 36.73
CA GLU A 161 178.13 38.17 36.16
C GLU A 161 176.91 37.59 36.89
N THR A 162 176.83 37.80 38.21
CA THR A 162 175.70 37.34 39.03
C THR A 162 174.43 38.13 38.69
N GLU A 163 174.55 39.45 38.47
CA GLU A 163 173.45 40.30 38.01
C GLU A 163 173.01 39.95 36.58
N ALA A 164 173.95 39.68 35.67
CA ALA A 164 173.63 39.26 34.31
C ALA A 164 172.88 37.91 34.27
N ARG A 165 173.29 36.94 35.10
CA ARG A 165 172.58 35.66 35.23
C ARG A 165 171.23 35.81 35.94
N ARG A 166 171.10 36.72 36.90
CA ARG A 166 169.80 37.08 37.50
C ARG A 166 168.84 37.59 36.44
N ALA A 167 169.29 38.55 35.62
CA ALA A 167 168.49 39.09 34.52
C ALA A 167 168.09 38.01 33.50
N GLN A 168 169.01 37.10 33.14
CA GLN A 168 168.72 35.99 32.22
C GLN A 168 167.72 34.98 32.81
N GLY A 169 167.86 34.58 34.08
CA GLY A 169 166.93 33.66 34.73
C GLY A 169 165.55 34.28 34.98
N TYR A 170 165.48 35.55 35.36
CA TYR A 170 164.22 36.29 35.43
C TYR A 170 163.56 36.41 34.06
N ALA A 171 164.31 36.73 33.00
CA ALA A 171 163.80 36.76 31.64
C ALA A 171 163.25 35.40 31.21
N LEU A 172 163.92 34.29 31.56
CA LEU A 172 163.43 32.93 31.26
C LEU A 172 162.15 32.59 32.03
N ILE A 173 162.05 32.96 33.32
CA ILE A 173 160.83 32.77 34.12
C ILE A 173 159.69 33.62 33.58
N ASP A 174 159.93 34.89 33.27
CA ASP A 174 158.91 35.80 32.76
C ASP A 174 158.48 35.43 31.33
N GLN A 175 159.39 34.93 30.49
CA GLN A 175 159.06 34.35 29.20
C GLN A 175 158.19 33.11 29.35
N THR A 176 158.55 32.19 30.26
CA THR A 176 157.75 30.98 30.52
C THR A 176 156.38 31.32 31.09
N ARG A 177 156.31 32.26 32.04
CA ARG A 177 155.07 32.77 32.62
C ARG A 177 154.19 33.42 31.56
N SER A 178 154.76 34.27 30.70
CA SER A 178 154.04 34.96 29.63
C SER A 178 153.50 33.96 28.60
N GLN A 179 154.33 33.01 28.15
CA GLN A 179 153.92 31.96 27.22
C GLN A 179 152.79 31.09 27.80
N LEU A 180 152.92 30.62 29.04
CA LEU A 180 151.89 29.82 29.69
C LEU A 180 150.59 30.62 29.92
N THR A 181 150.70 31.91 30.22
CA THR A 181 149.54 32.81 30.34
C THR A 181 148.82 32.98 29.01
N GLN A 182 149.57 33.18 27.93
CA GLN A 182 149.04 33.30 26.58
C GLN A 182 148.39 32.00 26.11
N ASP A 183 149.02 30.85 26.39
CA ASP A 183 148.49 29.52 26.12
C ASP A 183 147.18 29.25 26.88
N LEU A 184 147.14 29.53 28.19
CA LEU A 184 145.94 29.37 29.02
C LEU A 184 144.81 30.29 28.57
N THR A 185 145.13 31.54 28.21
CA THR A 185 144.16 32.48 27.63
C THR A 185 143.62 31.96 26.30
N GLY A 186 144.48 31.46 25.41
CA GLY A 186 144.08 30.88 24.14
C GLY A 186 143.18 29.64 24.30
N VAL A 187 143.45 28.79 25.30
CA VAL A 187 142.56 27.67 25.65
C VAL A 187 141.22 28.18 26.18
N GLY A 188 141.22 29.22 27.02
CA GLY A 188 139.99 29.86 27.50
C GLY A 188 139.14 30.42 26.36
N SER A 189 139.74 31.11 25.39
CA SER A 189 139.06 31.56 24.17
C SER A 189 138.51 30.40 23.33
N THR A 190 139.24 29.29 23.26
CA THR A 190 138.79 28.07 22.57
C THR A 190 137.58 27.44 23.25
N ILE A 191 137.56 27.37 24.58
CA ILE A 191 136.41 26.88 25.36
C ILE A 191 135.20 27.80 25.16
N ALA A 192 135.39 29.13 25.21
CA ALA A 192 134.31 30.09 24.97
C ALA A 192 133.73 29.97 23.55
N ALA A 193 134.58 29.82 22.52
CA ALA A 193 134.15 29.61 21.15
C ALA A 193 133.41 28.28 20.97
N ALA A 194 133.89 27.20 21.62
CA ALA A 194 133.23 25.91 21.62
C ALA A 194 131.84 25.97 22.29
N LEU A 195 131.71 26.72 23.40
CA LEU A 195 130.43 26.93 24.07
C LEU A 195 129.46 27.66 23.14
N ALA A 196 129.90 28.77 22.52
CA ALA A 196 129.08 29.51 21.57
C ALA A 196 128.61 28.62 20.39
N ALA A 197 129.50 27.79 19.84
CA ALA A 197 129.15 26.84 18.77
C ALA A 197 128.14 25.79 19.22
N VAL A 198 128.25 25.26 20.45
CA VAL A 198 127.26 24.33 21.01
C VAL A 198 125.90 25.02 21.20
N LEU A 199 125.87 26.23 21.76
CA LEU A 199 124.63 26.99 21.96
C LEU A 199 123.91 27.30 20.65
N VAL A 200 124.66 27.68 19.61
CA VAL A 200 124.09 27.89 18.27
C VAL A 200 123.50 26.59 17.72
N ARG A 201 124.23 25.46 17.80
CA ARG A 201 123.73 24.16 17.33
C ARG A 201 122.48 23.69 18.09
N LEU A 202 122.43 23.92 19.40
CA LEU A 202 121.25 23.65 20.23
C LEU A 202 120.05 24.48 19.77
N ALA A 203 120.23 25.80 19.63
CA ALA A 203 119.19 26.70 19.14
C ALA A 203 118.71 26.31 17.74
N THR A 204 119.61 26.03 16.81
CA THR A 204 119.25 25.58 15.45
C THR A 204 118.44 24.29 15.46
N SER A 205 118.84 23.30 16.27
CA SER A 205 118.12 22.02 16.35
C SER A 205 116.73 22.19 16.99
N ARG A 206 116.62 23.02 18.03
CA ARG A 206 115.35 23.37 18.66
C ARG A 206 114.43 24.08 17.67
N ASP A 207 114.95 25.09 16.95
CA ASP A 207 114.15 25.90 16.04
C ASP A 207 113.67 25.07 14.85
N ALA A 208 114.47 24.12 14.36
CA ALA A 208 114.05 23.15 13.34
C ALA A 208 112.88 22.27 13.80
N ALA A 209 112.96 21.71 15.02
CA ALA A 209 111.88 20.90 15.58
C ALA A 209 110.61 21.71 15.86
N THR A 210 110.77 22.94 16.38
CA THR A 210 109.65 23.84 16.68
C THR A 210 108.98 24.34 15.39
N GLY A 211 109.78 24.70 14.37
CA GLY A 211 109.28 25.06 13.05
C GLY A 211 108.50 23.93 12.40
N LYS A 212 108.99 22.68 12.52
CA LYS A 212 108.28 21.52 11.99
C LYS A 212 106.98 21.22 12.75
N SER A 213 106.99 21.33 14.08
CA SER A 213 105.80 21.25 14.92
C SER A 213 104.72 22.23 14.44
N THR A 214 105.08 23.51 14.27
CA THR A 214 104.16 24.56 13.78
C THR A 214 103.63 24.27 12.37
N GLN A 215 104.48 23.77 11.48
CA GLN A 215 104.05 23.38 10.14
C GLN A 215 103.01 22.25 10.17
N LEU A 216 103.25 21.22 10.99
CA LEU A 216 102.33 20.08 11.12
C LEU A 216 101.00 20.48 11.75
N THR A 217 101.01 21.30 12.80
CA THR A 217 99.76 21.78 13.43
C THR A 217 98.97 22.71 12.49
N SER A 218 99.64 23.57 11.72
CA SER A 218 98.97 24.40 10.70
C SER A 218 98.37 23.57 9.57
N THR A 219 99.09 22.52 9.12
CA THR A 219 98.58 21.59 8.10
C THR A 219 97.36 20.83 8.62
N LEU A 220 97.39 20.43 9.89
CA LEU A 220 96.28 19.75 10.56
C LEU A 220 95.04 20.63 10.68
N ASP A 221 95.22 21.91 11.03
CA ASP A 221 94.12 22.88 11.07
C ASP A 221 93.44 23.01 9.70
N GLY A 222 94.24 23.10 8.64
CA GLY A 222 93.73 23.13 7.27
C GLY A 222 92.97 21.84 6.89
N ALA A 223 93.51 20.68 7.25
CA ALA A 223 92.94 19.37 6.95
C ALA A 223 91.59 19.11 7.64
N VAL A 224 91.35 19.72 8.81
CA VAL A 224 90.18 19.40 9.64
C VAL A 224 89.10 20.48 9.58
N LYS A 225 89.49 21.76 9.49
CA LYS A 225 88.55 22.89 9.57
C LYS A 225 87.49 22.84 8.46
N ALA A 226 87.91 22.71 7.21
CA ALA A 226 86.99 22.70 6.07
C ALA A 226 86.04 21.48 6.09
N PRO A 227 86.50 20.23 6.30
CA PRO A 227 85.61 19.09 6.42
C PRO A 227 84.64 19.17 7.61
N THR A 228 85.07 19.70 8.76
CA THR A 228 84.22 19.87 9.94
C THR A 228 83.10 20.88 9.68
N SER A 229 83.41 22.01 9.03
CA SER A 229 82.40 22.98 8.60
C SER A 229 81.45 22.39 7.54
N ALA A 230 81.97 21.61 6.60
CA ALA A 230 81.15 20.93 5.58
C ALA A 230 80.21 19.89 6.18
N LEU A 231 80.65 19.11 7.18
CA LEU A 231 79.80 18.18 7.93
C LEU A 231 78.72 18.91 8.74
N THR A 232 79.03 20.08 9.30
CA THR A 232 78.05 20.91 10.01
C THR A 232 76.98 21.44 9.05
N ALA A 233 77.38 21.92 7.86
CA ALA A 233 76.45 22.34 6.82
C ALA A 233 75.59 21.17 6.33
N LEU A 234 76.20 20.01 6.07
CA LEU A 234 75.51 18.79 5.66
C LEU A 234 74.48 18.34 6.69
N HIS A 235 74.79 18.42 7.99
CA HIS A 235 73.83 18.13 9.06
C HIS A 235 72.57 19.02 8.95
N GLN A 236 72.73 20.31 8.72
CA GLN A 236 71.61 21.24 8.54
C GLN A 236 70.83 20.97 7.23
N GLU A 237 71.54 20.65 6.14
CA GLU A 237 70.92 20.25 4.87
C GLU A 237 70.05 18.99 5.04
N ILE A 238 70.54 17.99 5.79
CA ILE A 238 69.79 16.75 6.08
C ILE A 238 68.53 17.06 6.90
N LEU A 239 68.64 17.87 7.96
CA LEU A 239 67.47 18.25 8.77
C LEU A 239 66.42 18.99 7.94
N LYS A 240 66.85 19.93 7.08
CA LYS A 240 65.96 20.66 6.18
C LYS A 240 65.27 19.73 5.18
N ALA A 241 66.02 18.79 4.60
CA ALA A 241 65.47 17.78 3.70
C ALA A 241 64.47 16.85 4.41
N GLY A 242 64.72 16.51 5.68
CA GLY A 242 63.78 15.79 6.53
C GLY A 242 62.47 16.54 6.72
N THR A 243 62.52 17.84 7.01
CA THR A 243 61.32 18.70 7.08
C THR A 243 60.58 18.76 5.75
N THR A 244 61.28 18.99 4.63
CA THR A 244 60.65 18.99 3.30
C THR A 244 59.97 17.65 2.97
N THR A 245 60.60 16.53 3.35
CA THR A 245 60.03 15.19 3.19
C THR A 245 58.77 15.00 4.04
N LYS A 246 58.77 15.52 5.27
CA LYS A 246 57.61 15.51 6.16
C LYS A 246 56.45 16.33 5.61
N ASP A 247 56.72 17.52 5.06
CA ASP A 247 55.70 18.38 4.46
C ASP A 247 55.10 17.70 3.21
N ALA A 248 55.94 17.08 2.37
CA ALA A 248 55.49 16.31 1.22
C ALA A 248 54.62 15.10 1.63
N HIS A 249 55.00 14.39 2.69
CA HIS A 249 54.19 13.31 3.28
C HIS A 249 52.82 13.81 3.73
N GLN A 250 52.77 14.91 4.48
CA GLN A 250 51.51 15.49 4.97
C GLN A 250 50.61 15.96 3.82
N GLN A 251 51.18 16.53 2.77
CA GLN A 251 50.44 16.94 1.57
C GLN A 251 49.81 15.73 0.86
N GLN A 252 50.58 14.65 0.64
CA GLN A 252 50.07 13.42 0.02
C GLN A 252 49.01 12.74 0.90
N GLN A 253 49.25 12.68 2.21
CA GLN A 253 48.30 12.13 3.19
C GLN A 253 46.96 12.89 3.16
N SER A 254 47.01 14.22 3.06
CA SER A 254 45.82 15.08 2.97
C SER A 254 45.10 14.92 1.63
N ALA A 255 45.83 14.73 0.53
CA ALA A 255 45.24 14.48 -0.79
C ALA A 255 44.45 13.15 -0.80
N LEU A 256 45.01 12.07 -0.24
CA LEU A 256 44.32 10.78 -0.12
C LEU A 256 43.09 10.87 0.79
N ALA A 257 43.21 11.58 1.93
CA ALA A 257 42.08 11.81 2.83
C ALA A 257 40.94 12.58 2.13
N THR A 258 41.29 13.58 1.31
CA THR A 258 40.34 14.35 0.50
C THR A 258 39.67 13.47 -0.55
N GLN A 259 40.41 12.64 -1.27
CA GLN A 259 39.84 11.70 -2.24
C GLN A 259 38.85 10.72 -1.59
N ARG A 260 39.20 10.16 -0.42
CA ARG A 260 38.28 9.32 0.36
C ARG A 260 37.02 10.10 0.76
N LYS A 261 37.17 11.35 1.20
CA LYS A 261 36.02 12.21 1.53
C LYS A 261 35.12 12.43 0.31
N THR A 262 35.69 12.64 -0.88
CA THR A 262 34.89 12.76 -2.12
C THR A 262 34.04 11.51 -2.38
N LEU A 263 34.57 10.31 -2.11
CA LEU A 263 33.79 9.06 -2.23
C LEU A 263 32.64 9.00 -1.20
N VAL A 264 32.89 9.47 0.02
CA VAL A 264 31.82 9.59 1.04
C VAL A 264 30.75 10.58 0.60
N ASP A 265 31.15 11.75 0.10
CA ASP A 265 30.22 12.79 -0.36
C ASP A 265 29.40 12.29 -1.58
N GLN A 266 30.00 11.51 -2.49
CA GLN A 266 29.30 10.83 -3.58
C GLN A 266 28.28 9.81 -3.08
N LEU A 267 28.59 9.04 -2.03
CA LEU A 267 27.65 8.12 -1.40
C LEU A 267 26.48 8.84 -0.73
N MET A 268 26.74 9.98 -0.07
CA MET A 268 25.68 10.80 0.53
C MET A 268 24.77 11.40 -0.56
N ALA A 269 25.33 11.87 -1.67
CA ALA A 269 24.55 12.33 -2.81
C ALA A 269 23.73 11.19 -3.44
N ALA A 270 24.30 9.99 -3.54
CA ALA A 270 23.59 8.80 -4.02
C ALA A 270 22.43 8.41 -3.10
N ALA A 271 22.60 8.55 -1.77
CA ALA A 271 21.53 8.35 -0.79
C ALA A 271 20.40 9.36 -0.96
N ALA A 272 20.72 10.64 -1.14
CA ALA A 272 19.72 11.69 -1.39
C ALA A 272 18.96 11.44 -2.71
N ALA A 273 19.65 11.04 -3.78
CA ALA A 273 19.02 10.69 -5.04
C ALA A 273 18.12 9.45 -4.93
N ALA A 274 18.54 8.43 -4.17
CA ALA A 274 17.72 7.25 -3.90
C ALA A 274 16.46 7.61 -3.09
N ALA A 275 16.57 8.51 -2.11
CA ALA A 275 15.41 9.05 -1.40
C ALA A 275 14.45 9.76 -2.37
N GLY A 276 14.96 10.60 -3.27
CA GLY A 276 14.15 11.27 -4.29
C GLY A 276 13.46 10.32 -5.30
N ILE A 277 13.89 9.06 -5.42
CA ILE A 277 13.20 8.03 -6.21
C ILE A 277 12.07 7.38 -5.39
N VAL A 278 12.24 7.23 -4.07
CA VAL A 278 11.29 6.54 -3.18
C VAL A 278 10.22 7.47 -2.61
N ASP A 279 10.55 8.73 -2.29
CA ASP A 279 9.61 9.69 -1.71
C ASP A 279 8.35 9.92 -2.56
N PRO A 280 8.41 9.93 -3.92
CA PRO A 280 7.21 9.94 -4.75
C PRO A 280 6.31 8.72 -4.55
N LEU A 281 6.86 7.55 -4.21
CA LEU A 281 6.03 6.36 -3.93
C LEU A 281 5.22 6.55 -2.65
N ASP A 282 5.84 7.04 -1.59
CA ASP A 282 5.14 7.32 -0.32
C ASP A 282 4.05 8.39 -0.50
N THR A 283 4.34 9.42 -1.30
CA THR A 283 3.46 10.58 -1.47
C THR A 283 2.41 10.42 -2.58
N GLN A 284 2.57 9.45 -3.49
CA GLN A 284 1.65 9.25 -4.62
C GLN A 284 1.00 7.86 -4.62
N VAL A 285 1.74 6.79 -4.36
CA VAL A 285 1.18 5.41 -4.43
C VAL A 285 0.21 5.16 -3.28
N ALA A 286 0.61 5.42 -2.04
CA ALA A 286 -0.25 5.18 -0.88
C ALA A 286 -1.53 6.03 -0.90
N PRO A 287 -1.49 7.34 -1.20
CA PRO A 287 -2.70 8.14 -1.38
C PRO A 287 -3.57 7.69 -2.55
N SER A 288 -2.98 7.28 -3.68
CA SER A 288 -3.75 6.83 -4.86
C SER A 288 -4.47 5.51 -4.61
N LEU A 289 -3.83 4.58 -3.90
CA LEU A 289 -4.46 3.33 -3.46
C LEU A 289 -5.57 3.59 -2.42
N THR A 290 -5.36 4.55 -1.51
CA THR A 290 -6.37 4.96 -0.54
C THR A 290 -7.58 5.61 -1.23
N ALA A 291 -7.33 6.47 -2.22
CA ALA A 291 -8.38 7.09 -3.02
C ALA A 291 -9.16 6.04 -3.85
N GLY A 292 -8.44 5.10 -4.49
CA GLY A 292 -9.05 3.98 -5.22
C GLY A 292 -9.92 3.10 -4.32
N LYS A 293 -9.41 2.74 -3.13
CA LYS A 293 -10.19 2.02 -2.11
C LYS A 293 -11.45 2.79 -1.71
N THR A 294 -11.31 4.08 -1.40
CA THR A 294 -12.44 4.94 -1.01
C THR A 294 -13.49 5.03 -2.12
N GLN A 295 -13.06 5.12 -3.38
CA GLN A 295 -13.95 5.15 -4.52
C GLN A 295 -14.68 3.81 -4.72
N ALA A 296 -13.98 2.68 -4.60
CA ALA A 296 -14.57 1.35 -4.68
C ALA A 296 -15.54 1.09 -3.52
N ASP A 297 -15.17 1.45 -2.29
CA ASP A 297 -16.05 1.38 -1.12
C ASP A 297 -17.32 2.23 -1.32
N GLY A 298 -17.18 3.45 -1.83
CA GLY A 298 -18.30 4.33 -2.15
C GLY A 298 -19.20 3.80 -3.29
N ALA A 299 -18.62 3.13 -4.28
CA ALA A 299 -19.37 2.47 -5.35
C ALA A 299 -20.17 1.26 -4.81
N LEU A 300 -19.54 0.44 -3.96
CA LEU A 300 -20.20 -0.70 -3.30
C LEU A 300 -21.31 -0.23 -2.35
N ASP A 301 -21.12 0.87 -1.62
CA ASP A 301 -22.17 1.47 -0.78
C ASP A 301 -23.34 2.03 -1.60
N THR A 302 -23.03 2.64 -2.75
CA THR A 302 -24.07 3.12 -3.68
C THR A 302 -24.85 1.98 -4.30
N LEU A 303 -24.17 0.88 -4.65
CA LEU A 303 -24.80 -0.36 -5.10
C LEU A 303 -25.71 -0.93 -4.01
N ALA A 304 -25.23 -0.99 -2.76
CA ALA A 304 -26.01 -1.45 -1.61
C ALA A 304 -27.30 -0.65 -1.43
N LYS A 305 -27.22 0.69 -1.50
CA LYS A 305 -28.38 1.58 -1.39
C LYS A 305 -29.35 1.42 -2.56
N THR A 306 -28.85 1.33 -3.78
CA THR A 306 -29.67 1.15 -4.99
C THR A 306 -30.44 -0.15 -4.94
N ILE A 307 -29.75 -1.25 -4.67
CA ILE A 307 -30.36 -2.58 -4.60
C ILE A 307 -31.30 -2.66 -3.40
N GLY A 308 -30.91 -2.12 -2.24
CA GLY A 308 -31.80 -2.03 -1.06
C GLY A 308 -33.10 -1.27 -1.35
N GLY A 309 -33.04 -0.16 -2.09
CA GLY A 309 -34.21 0.59 -2.53
C GLY A 309 -35.08 -0.18 -3.54
N GLN A 310 -34.47 -0.92 -4.46
CA GLN A 310 -35.19 -1.76 -5.42
C GLN A 310 -35.86 -2.97 -4.76
N VAL A 311 -35.18 -3.64 -3.83
CA VAL A 311 -35.75 -4.73 -3.01
C VAL A 311 -36.94 -4.20 -2.19
N ALA A 312 -36.79 -3.06 -1.52
CA ALA A 312 -37.89 -2.42 -0.78
C ALA A 312 -39.09 -2.09 -1.69
N SER A 313 -38.83 -1.61 -2.91
CA SER A 313 -39.88 -1.32 -3.90
C SER A 313 -40.63 -2.57 -4.34
N VAL A 314 -39.94 -3.68 -4.60
CA VAL A 314 -40.59 -4.97 -4.96
C VAL A 314 -41.39 -5.50 -3.77
N THR A 315 -40.86 -5.44 -2.54
CA THR A 315 -41.59 -5.83 -1.33
C THR A 315 -42.86 -5.00 -1.12
N ALA A 316 -42.80 -3.68 -1.38
CA ALA A 316 -43.96 -2.80 -1.29
C ALA A 316 -45.03 -3.15 -2.35
N GLN A 317 -44.62 -3.47 -3.58
CA GLN A 317 -45.53 -3.91 -4.66
C GLN A 317 -46.23 -5.22 -4.29
N LEU A 318 -45.51 -6.20 -3.74
CA LEU A 318 -46.10 -7.46 -3.26
C LEU A 318 -47.09 -7.23 -2.11
N THR A 319 -46.75 -6.33 -1.17
CA THR A 319 -47.64 -5.95 -0.07
C THR A 319 -48.92 -5.26 -0.57
N ALA A 320 -48.84 -4.45 -1.63
CA ALA A 320 -50.01 -3.82 -2.25
C ALA A 320 -50.94 -4.85 -2.91
N VAL A 321 -50.36 -5.87 -3.58
CA VAL A 321 -51.15 -6.97 -4.16
C VAL A 321 -51.81 -7.82 -3.08
N GLU A 322 -51.13 -8.07 -1.96
CA GLU A 322 -51.72 -8.75 -0.79
C GLU A 322 -52.95 -8.00 -0.26
N LYS A 323 -52.85 -6.68 -0.08
CA LYS A 323 -53.99 -5.84 0.32
C LYS A 323 -55.14 -5.85 -0.71
N LEU A 324 -54.82 -5.92 -2.00
CA LEU A 324 -55.84 -6.04 -3.06
C LEU A 324 -56.57 -7.39 -2.98
N ILE A 325 -55.85 -8.48 -2.71
CA ILE A 325 -56.46 -9.81 -2.50
C ILE A 325 -57.43 -9.75 -1.31
N ASP A 326 -57.04 -9.12 -0.20
CA ASP A 326 -57.90 -8.94 0.98
C ASP A 326 -59.15 -8.10 0.67
N GLN A 327 -58.99 -7.00 -0.07
CA GLN A 327 -60.09 -6.12 -0.45
C GLN A 327 -61.09 -6.83 -1.36
N VAL A 328 -60.62 -7.56 -2.37
CA VAL A 328 -61.49 -8.30 -3.28
C VAL A 328 -62.18 -9.46 -2.57
N GLN A 329 -61.53 -10.10 -1.59
CA GLN A 329 -62.19 -11.11 -0.77
C GLN A 329 -63.41 -10.52 -0.03
N LYS A 330 -63.26 -9.34 0.61
CA LYS A 330 -64.38 -8.64 1.27
C LYS A 330 -65.49 -8.26 0.28
N GLN A 331 -65.14 -7.86 -0.94
CA GLN A 331 -66.12 -7.53 -1.98
C GLN A 331 -66.87 -8.77 -2.49
N VAL A 332 -66.19 -9.91 -2.63
CA VAL A 332 -66.83 -11.20 -2.94
C VAL A 332 -67.80 -11.61 -1.84
N GLU A 333 -67.40 -11.51 -0.57
CA GLU A 333 -68.30 -11.76 0.58
C GLU A 333 -69.53 -10.85 0.55
N THR A 334 -69.34 -9.56 0.23
CA THR A 334 -70.44 -8.60 0.08
C THR A 334 -71.37 -8.95 -1.08
N ALA A 335 -70.82 -9.31 -2.25
CA ALA A 335 -71.61 -9.70 -3.42
C ALA A 335 -72.45 -10.96 -3.17
N ILE A 336 -71.89 -11.95 -2.46
CA ILE A 336 -72.62 -13.17 -2.03
C ILE A 336 -73.81 -12.78 -1.13
N ASN A 337 -73.59 -11.88 -0.17
CA ASN A 337 -74.66 -11.42 0.74
C ASN A 337 -75.77 -10.68 -0.02
N THR A 338 -75.42 -9.79 -0.96
CA THR A 338 -76.39 -9.04 -1.78
C THR A 338 -77.23 -9.96 -2.68
N VAL A 339 -76.60 -10.93 -3.33
CA VAL A 339 -77.28 -11.92 -4.18
C VAL A 339 -78.24 -12.76 -3.34
N SER A 340 -77.81 -13.20 -2.15
CA SER A 340 -78.66 -13.97 -1.23
C SER A 340 -79.89 -13.18 -0.79
N GLY A 341 -79.72 -11.92 -0.35
CA GLY A 341 -80.84 -11.06 0.04
C GLY A 341 -81.81 -10.71 -1.10
N THR A 342 -81.32 -10.62 -2.34
CA THR A 342 -82.17 -10.35 -3.52
C THR A 342 -83.01 -11.57 -3.90
N ILE A 343 -82.44 -12.78 -3.79
CA ILE A 343 -83.17 -14.03 -4.02
C ILE A 343 -84.27 -14.21 -2.97
N ASP A 344 -83.98 -13.92 -1.69
CA ASP A 344 -84.98 -13.98 -0.62
C ASP A 344 -86.18 -13.05 -0.89
N GLY A 345 -85.91 -11.83 -1.34
CA GLY A 345 -86.97 -10.86 -1.71
C GLY A 345 -87.82 -11.31 -2.91
N LEU A 346 -87.21 -11.92 -3.93
CA LEU A 346 -87.93 -12.46 -5.09
C LEU A 346 -88.85 -13.63 -4.73
N VAL A 347 -88.39 -14.53 -3.85
CA VAL A 347 -89.21 -15.65 -3.34
C VAL A 347 -90.43 -15.11 -2.57
N GLN A 348 -90.24 -14.11 -1.74
CA GLN A 348 -91.32 -13.50 -0.95
C GLN A 348 -92.34 -12.75 -1.82
N GLY A 349 -91.89 -12.04 -2.85
CA GLY A 349 -92.75 -11.37 -3.82
C GLY A 349 -93.62 -12.33 -4.64
N ALA A 350 -93.06 -13.47 -5.05
CA ALA A 350 -93.79 -14.51 -5.79
C ALA A 350 -94.93 -15.15 -4.97
N LEU A 351 -94.69 -15.41 -3.68
CA LEU A 351 -95.70 -15.93 -2.75
C LEU A 351 -96.89 -14.97 -2.61
N THR A 352 -96.61 -13.67 -2.51
CA THR A 352 -97.64 -12.63 -2.37
C THR A 352 -98.54 -12.55 -3.61
N ALA A 353 -97.98 -12.65 -4.81
CA ALA A 353 -98.73 -12.56 -6.07
C ALA A 353 -99.69 -13.75 -6.31
N VAL A 354 -99.33 -14.95 -5.83
CA VAL A 354 -100.21 -16.13 -5.88
C VAL A 354 -101.43 -15.95 -4.97
N GLU A 355 -101.25 -15.29 -3.82
CA GLU A 355 -102.32 -15.06 -2.85
C GLU A 355 -103.43 -14.15 -3.41
N THR A 356 -103.09 -13.17 -4.25
CA THR A 356 -104.01 -12.24 -4.90
C THR A 356 -104.94 -12.90 -5.95
N ILE A 357 -104.51 -14.01 -6.56
CA ILE A 357 -105.29 -14.75 -7.59
C ILE A 357 -106.44 -15.57 -6.96
N LYS A 358 -106.39 -15.85 -5.65
CA LYS A 358 -107.38 -16.67 -4.95
C LYS A 358 -108.72 -15.96 -4.68
N ALA A 359 -108.70 -14.63 -4.55
CA ALA A 359 -109.88 -13.85 -4.15
C ALA A 359 -111.02 -13.81 -5.21
N PRO A 360 -110.76 -13.63 -6.52
CA PRO A 360 -111.80 -13.57 -7.56
C PRO A 360 -112.56 -14.89 -7.75
N LEU A 361 -111.88 -16.05 -7.60
CA LEU A 361 -112.49 -17.37 -7.79
C LEU A 361 -113.61 -17.65 -6.79
N LYS A 362 -113.45 -17.16 -5.55
CA LYS A 362 -114.42 -17.32 -4.47
C LYS A 362 -115.73 -16.58 -4.78
N ALA A 363 -115.64 -15.39 -5.37
CA ALA A 363 -116.81 -14.59 -5.73
C ALA A 363 -117.67 -15.24 -6.84
N THR A 364 -117.04 -15.91 -7.82
CA THR A 364 -117.75 -16.59 -8.92
C THR A 364 -118.56 -17.81 -8.44
N LEU A 365 -118.07 -18.52 -7.42
CA LEU A 365 -118.77 -19.67 -6.82
C LEU A 365 -119.99 -19.24 -5.99
N ASP A 366 -119.88 -18.16 -5.22
CA ASP A 366 -120.96 -17.65 -4.38
C ASP A 366 -122.17 -17.17 -5.23
N ALA A 367 -121.90 -16.58 -6.40
CA ALA A 367 -122.95 -16.14 -7.34
C ALA A 367 -123.76 -17.31 -7.94
N ALA A 368 -123.11 -18.46 -8.19
CA ALA A 368 -123.77 -19.61 -8.80
C ALA A 368 -124.79 -20.31 -7.89
N PHE A 369 -124.52 -20.37 -6.58
CA PHE A 369 -125.46 -20.98 -5.63
C PHE A 369 -126.77 -20.20 -5.50
N THR A 370 -126.73 -18.88 -5.65
CA THR A 370 -127.91 -18.01 -5.54
C THR A 370 -128.94 -18.25 -6.67
N THR A 371 -128.48 -18.58 -7.88
CA THR A 371 -129.37 -18.85 -9.03
C THR A 371 -130.14 -20.16 -8.89
N LEU A 372 -129.57 -21.15 -8.21
CA LEU A 372 -130.18 -22.47 -8.04
C LEU A 372 -131.42 -22.43 -7.11
N ASP A 373 -131.39 -21.58 -6.07
CA ASP A 373 -132.52 -21.35 -5.16
C ASP A 373 -133.75 -20.78 -5.88
N THR A 374 -133.53 -19.97 -6.91
CA THR A 374 -134.62 -19.30 -7.65
C THR A 374 -135.44 -20.29 -8.49
N MET A 375 -134.82 -21.35 -9.01
CA MET A 375 -135.50 -22.37 -9.81
C MET A 375 -136.45 -23.28 -9.01
N VAL A 376 -136.12 -23.54 -7.74
CA VAL A 376 -136.94 -24.39 -6.85
C VAL A 376 -138.29 -23.72 -6.54
N ALA A 377 -138.32 -22.39 -6.45
CA ALA A 377 -139.53 -21.62 -6.19
C ALA A 377 -140.54 -21.69 -7.36
N THR A 378 -140.07 -21.69 -8.61
CA THR A 378 -140.92 -21.67 -9.82
C THR A 378 -141.71 -22.97 -10.02
N ILE A 379 -141.15 -24.11 -9.60
CA ILE A 379 -141.79 -25.44 -9.73
C ILE A 379 -142.98 -25.61 -8.76
N SER A 380 -142.97 -24.96 -7.60
CA SER A 380 -144.06 -25.07 -6.61
C SER A 380 -145.36 -24.36 -7.04
N ALA A 381 -145.27 -23.29 -7.84
CA ALA A 381 -146.42 -22.50 -8.28
C ALA A 381 -147.29 -23.23 -9.34
N LEU A 382 -146.67 -24.02 -10.21
CA LEU A 382 -147.34 -24.76 -11.29
C LEU A 382 -148.35 -25.82 -10.78
N LYS A 383 -148.09 -26.38 -9.58
CA LYS A 383 -148.95 -27.41 -8.96
C LYS A 383 -150.31 -26.88 -8.49
N GLN A 384 -150.41 -25.60 -8.10
CA GLN A 384 -151.68 -25.04 -7.60
C GLN A 384 -152.68 -24.72 -8.71
N GLN A 385 -152.22 -24.35 -9.91
CA GLN A 385 -153.11 -23.95 -11.02
C GLN A 385 -153.90 -25.11 -11.65
N VAL A 386 -153.44 -26.35 -11.53
CA VAL A 386 -154.08 -27.52 -12.16
C VAL A 386 -155.27 -28.07 -11.36
N MET A 387 -155.33 -27.88 -10.03
CA MET A 387 -156.41 -28.40 -9.16
C MET A 387 -157.76 -27.67 -9.32
N ALA A 388 -157.76 -26.39 -9.71
CA ALA A 388 -158.98 -25.56 -9.77
C ALA A 388 -159.91 -25.85 -10.98
N LEU A 389 -159.43 -26.59 -11.99
CA LEU A 389 -160.17 -26.83 -13.23
C LEU A 389 -161.19 -27.99 -13.16
N PHE A 390 -161.24 -28.77 -12.06
CA PHE A 390 -162.03 -30.01 -11.97
C PHE A 390 -163.36 -29.91 -11.17
N GLU A 391 -163.74 -28.76 -10.61
CA GLU A 391 -164.89 -28.64 -9.68
C GLU A 391 -166.31 -28.45 -10.32
N VAL A 392 -166.45 -28.23 -11.64
CA VAL A 392 -167.69 -27.62 -12.24
C VAL A 392 -168.64 -28.61 -12.96
N LEU A 393 -168.41 -29.93 -12.90
CA LEU A 393 -169.12 -30.93 -13.73
C LEU A 393 -170.60 -31.31 -13.37
N PRO A 394 -171.06 -31.33 -12.11
CA PRO A 394 -172.36 -31.95 -11.76
C PRO A 394 -173.64 -31.18 -12.20
N GLN A 395 -173.61 -29.85 -12.30
CA GLN A 395 -174.81 -29.01 -12.47
C GLN A 395 -175.48 -29.09 -13.86
N LYS A 396 -174.83 -29.68 -14.88
CA LYS A 396 -175.33 -29.67 -16.26
C LYS A 396 -176.17 -30.90 -16.65
N LEU A 397 -176.13 -31.96 -15.85
CA LEU A 397 -176.89 -33.21 -16.09
C LEU A 397 -178.39 -33.06 -15.83
N GLU A 398 -178.79 -32.15 -14.94
CA GLU A 398 -180.17 -31.97 -14.48
C GLU A 398 -181.09 -31.32 -15.54
N GLN A 399 -180.54 -30.48 -16.43
CA GLN A 399 -181.30 -29.81 -17.51
C GLN A 399 -181.76 -30.76 -18.62
N LEU A 400 -181.20 -31.97 -18.71
CA LEU A 400 -181.46 -32.94 -19.77
C LEU A 400 -182.79 -33.71 -19.57
N GLN A 401 -183.25 -33.81 -18.32
CA GLN A 401 -184.34 -34.70 -17.93
C GLN A 401 -185.73 -34.11 -18.21
N THR A 402 -185.87 -32.77 -18.19
CA THR A 402 -187.16 -32.05 -18.31
C THR A 402 -187.69 -32.00 -19.75
N LEU A 403 -186.81 -32.01 -20.75
CA LEU A 403 -187.16 -31.88 -22.18
C LEU A 403 -187.83 -33.14 -22.77
N PHE A 404 -187.59 -34.31 -22.18
CA PHE A 404 -188.06 -35.59 -22.72
C PHE A 404 -189.58 -35.79 -22.58
N GLN A 405 -190.21 -35.19 -21.55
CA GLN A 405 -191.64 -35.39 -21.26
C GLN A 405 -192.58 -34.66 -22.23
N GLN A 406 -192.14 -33.60 -22.90
CA GLN A 406 -192.99 -32.80 -23.80
C GLN A 406 -193.25 -33.45 -25.17
N ILE A 407 -192.39 -34.38 -25.61
CA ILE A 407 -192.38 -34.92 -26.99
C ILE A 407 -193.46 -35.99 -27.21
N VAL A 408 -193.90 -36.68 -26.17
CA VAL A 408 -194.77 -37.86 -26.28
C VAL A 408 -196.23 -37.50 -26.62
N GLY A 409 -196.72 -36.31 -26.23
CA GLY A 409 -198.15 -35.94 -26.40
C GLY A 409 -198.59 -35.47 -27.79
N SER A 410 -197.66 -35.20 -28.73
CA SER A 410 -197.99 -34.62 -30.04
C SER A 410 -198.06 -35.63 -31.20
N LEU A 411 -197.55 -36.85 -31.00
CA LEU A 411 -197.48 -37.92 -32.02
C LEU A 411 -198.84 -38.61 -32.29
N GLU A 412 -199.78 -38.58 -31.35
CA GLU A 412 -201.04 -39.32 -31.46
C GLU A 412 -202.04 -38.74 -32.48
N SER A 413 -202.00 -37.45 -32.82
CA SER A 413 -203.03 -36.83 -33.69
C SER A 413 -202.75 -36.91 -35.20
N LEU A 414 -201.55 -37.33 -35.61
CA LEU A 414 -201.08 -37.28 -37.00
C LEU A 414 -201.36 -38.57 -37.79
N LEU A 415 -201.61 -39.68 -37.10
CA LEU A 415 -201.68 -41.01 -37.69
C LEU A 415 -203.00 -41.29 -38.46
N GLU A 416 -204.09 -40.57 -38.17
CA GLU A 416 -205.42 -40.84 -38.78
C GLU A 416 -205.58 -40.31 -40.22
N ARG A 417 -204.78 -39.34 -40.68
CA ARG A 417 -205.05 -38.61 -41.95
C ARG A 417 -204.30 -39.14 -43.18
N ALA A 418 -203.37 -40.07 -42.99
CA ALA A 418 -202.46 -40.56 -44.04
C ALA A 418 -202.97 -41.75 -44.87
N MET A 419 -204.00 -42.49 -44.42
CA MET A 419 -204.39 -43.76 -45.05
C MET A 419 -205.21 -43.67 -46.37
N GLY A 420 -205.68 -42.51 -46.86
CA GLY A 420 -206.67 -42.46 -47.96
C GLY A 420 -206.23 -41.95 -49.35
N LEU A 421 -205.07 -41.30 -49.48
CA LEU A 421 -204.76 -40.48 -50.68
C LEU A 421 -203.56 -41.00 -51.51
N LEU A 422 -203.01 -42.17 -51.18
CA LEU A 422 -201.83 -42.75 -51.82
C LEU A 422 -202.16 -43.92 -52.78
N GLU A 423 -203.22 -43.80 -53.58
CA GLU A 423 -203.63 -44.81 -54.59
C GLU A 423 -203.21 -44.47 -56.03
N ALA A 424 -202.52 -43.35 -56.30
CA ALA A 424 -202.33 -42.91 -57.68
C ALA A 424 -200.97 -42.27 -57.99
N ILE A 425 -199.98 -43.10 -58.37
CA ILE A 425 -199.43 -43.23 -59.75
C ILE A 425 -197.88 -43.38 -59.81
N PRO A 426 -197.34 -44.14 -60.81
CA PRO A 426 -195.96 -44.55 -60.93
C PRO A 426 -195.15 -43.82 -62.04
N ALA A 427 -193.96 -44.37 -62.31
CA ALA A 427 -192.73 -43.80 -62.88
C ALA A 427 -192.59 -43.71 -64.43
N ALA A 428 -191.56 -42.94 -64.82
CA ALA A 428 -190.59 -43.13 -65.91
C ALA A 428 -191.06 -43.13 -67.39
N ASP A 429 -190.64 -42.12 -68.17
CA ASP A 429 -189.63 -42.29 -69.24
C ASP A 429 -189.19 -40.99 -69.95
N LEU A 430 -187.97 -41.05 -70.50
CA LEU A 430 -187.41 -40.27 -71.63
C LEU A 430 -187.11 -38.75 -71.50
N PRO A 431 -185.94 -38.31 -72.03
CA PRO A 431 -185.84 -37.01 -72.67
C PRO A 431 -186.34 -37.06 -74.12
N LYS A 432 -187.02 -35.99 -74.58
CA LYS A 432 -186.54 -35.20 -75.73
C LYS A 432 -187.24 -33.86 -76.03
N PRO A 433 -188.34 -33.43 -75.36
CA PRO A 433 -188.21 -32.19 -74.54
C PRO A 433 -189.22 -31.92 -73.39
N LEU A 434 -190.29 -32.69 -73.12
CA LEU A 434 -191.36 -32.25 -72.19
C LEU A 434 -192.13 -33.41 -71.49
N VAL A 435 -191.62 -33.97 -70.39
CA VAL A 435 -192.43 -34.61 -69.32
C VAL A 435 -192.68 -33.59 -68.20
N ASN A 436 -192.94 -32.34 -68.58
CA ASN A 436 -192.87 -31.19 -67.66
C ASN A 436 -194.07 -30.99 -66.70
N PRO A 437 -195.32 -31.44 -66.99
CA PRO A 437 -196.45 -31.09 -66.09
C PRO A 437 -197.10 -32.25 -65.32
N ALA A 438 -196.94 -33.53 -65.67
CA ALA A 438 -197.93 -34.53 -65.22
C ALA A 438 -197.52 -35.43 -64.04
N VAL A 439 -196.22 -35.56 -63.71
CA VAL A 439 -195.83 -36.05 -62.37
C VAL A 439 -196.23 -35.02 -61.28
N GLN A 440 -196.49 -33.75 -61.66
CA GLN A 440 -197.00 -32.72 -60.72
C GLN A 440 -198.37 -33.07 -60.12
N GLY A 441 -199.15 -33.97 -60.73
CA GLY A 441 -200.44 -34.42 -60.17
C GLY A 441 -200.35 -35.41 -59.01
N ILE A 442 -199.23 -36.12 -58.86
CA ILE A 442 -199.09 -37.29 -57.97
C ILE A 442 -198.31 -36.93 -56.70
N THR A 443 -197.26 -36.14 -56.87
CA THR A 443 -196.42 -35.69 -55.76
C THR A 443 -197.14 -34.68 -54.85
N GLN A 444 -198.12 -33.93 -55.37
CA GLN A 444 -198.88 -32.96 -54.56
C GLN A 444 -199.71 -33.62 -53.45
N VAL A 445 -200.16 -34.85 -53.67
CA VAL A 445 -201.01 -35.56 -52.71
C VAL A 445 -200.17 -36.28 -51.64
N VAL A 446 -199.00 -36.83 -51.99
CA VAL A 446 -198.00 -37.39 -51.04
C VAL A 446 -197.31 -36.28 -50.23
N GLY A 447 -197.16 -35.09 -50.83
CA GLY A 447 -196.58 -33.90 -50.19
C GLY A 447 -197.34 -33.43 -48.95
N GLN A 448 -198.64 -33.67 -48.83
CA GLN A 448 -199.40 -33.25 -47.64
C GLN A 448 -199.23 -34.19 -46.44
N ILE A 449 -198.99 -35.48 -46.66
CA ILE A 449 -198.80 -36.47 -45.58
C ILE A 449 -197.36 -36.41 -45.04
N THR A 450 -196.35 -36.30 -45.92
CA THR A 450 -194.92 -36.29 -45.54
C THR A 450 -194.49 -34.97 -44.90
N THR A 451 -195.07 -33.83 -45.31
CA THR A 451 -194.73 -32.54 -44.69
C THR A 451 -195.22 -32.49 -43.24
N GLN A 452 -196.33 -33.15 -42.91
CA GLN A 452 -196.86 -33.19 -41.54
C GLN A 452 -196.15 -34.20 -40.63
N LEU A 453 -195.64 -35.32 -41.15
CA LEU A 453 -194.77 -36.24 -40.38
C LEU A 453 -193.32 -35.74 -40.29
N GLY A 454 -192.88 -34.96 -41.28
CA GLY A 454 -191.57 -34.30 -41.32
C GLY A 454 -191.42 -33.17 -40.32
N THR A 455 -192.47 -32.38 -40.06
CA THR A 455 -192.40 -31.31 -39.04
C THR A 455 -192.27 -31.87 -37.64
N LEU A 456 -192.91 -33.00 -37.33
CA LEU A 456 -192.83 -33.60 -36.00
C LEU A 456 -191.48 -34.29 -35.75
N SER A 457 -190.88 -34.99 -36.73
CA SER A 457 -189.55 -35.59 -36.56
C SER A 457 -188.39 -34.59 -36.62
N SER A 458 -188.54 -33.50 -37.39
CA SER A 458 -187.55 -32.41 -37.45
C SER A 458 -187.43 -31.66 -36.12
N GLN A 459 -188.53 -31.52 -35.37
CA GLN A 459 -188.56 -30.75 -34.13
C GLN A 459 -187.94 -31.50 -32.94
N VAL A 460 -187.98 -32.84 -32.96
CA VAL A 460 -187.29 -33.71 -31.99
C VAL A 460 -185.79 -33.87 -32.33
N GLY A 461 -185.44 -33.98 -33.60
CA GLY A 461 -184.05 -34.12 -34.04
C GLY A 461 -183.16 -32.89 -33.77
N THR A 462 -183.72 -31.68 -33.81
CA THR A 462 -182.95 -30.43 -33.58
C THR A 462 -182.64 -30.16 -32.11
N GLN A 463 -183.50 -30.60 -31.18
CA GLN A 463 -183.25 -30.40 -29.74
C GLN A 463 -182.21 -31.38 -29.18
N LEU A 464 -182.17 -32.63 -29.65
CA LEU A 464 -181.16 -33.62 -29.23
C LEU A 464 -179.75 -33.30 -29.77
N GLN A 465 -179.61 -32.76 -30.98
CA GLN A 465 -178.30 -32.36 -31.53
C GLN A 465 -177.64 -31.18 -30.79
N THR A 466 -178.45 -30.26 -30.25
CA THR A 466 -177.94 -29.05 -29.57
C THR A 466 -177.29 -29.39 -28.22
N VAL A 467 -177.81 -30.40 -27.53
CA VAL A 467 -177.26 -30.89 -26.25
C VAL A 467 -175.95 -31.64 -26.46
N GLN A 468 -175.86 -32.49 -27.49
CA GLN A 468 -174.66 -33.27 -27.79
C GLN A 468 -173.45 -32.39 -28.17
N LYS A 469 -173.66 -31.30 -28.92
CA LYS A 469 -172.59 -30.35 -29.28
C LYS A 469 -172.05 -29.55 -28.08
N THR A 470 -172.90 -29.23 -27.10
CA THR A 470 -172.52 -28.36 -25.99
C THR A 470 -171.60 -29.08 -24.98
N ILE A 471 -171.77 -30.38 -24.76
CA ILE A 471 -170.95 -31.16 -23.82
C ILE A 471 -169.56 -31.47 -24.41
N VAL A 472 -169.48 -31.83 -25.69
CA VAL A 472 -168.20 -32.22 -26.33
C VAL A 472 -167.23 -31.04 -26.43
N SER A 473 -167.71 -29.84 -26.79
CA SER A 473 -166.87 -28.65 -26.97
C SER A 473 -166.21 -28.14 -25.67
N GLN A 474 -166.84 -28.32 -24.51
CA GLN A 474 -166.28 -27.81 -23.24
C GLN A 474 -165.20 -28.73 -22.66
N VAL A 475 -165.24 -30.03 -22.92
CA VAL A 475 -164.21 -30.98 -22.45
C VAL A 475 -162.89 -30.81 -23.22
N GLU A 476 -162.93 -30.61 -24.53
CA GLU A 476 -161.74 -30.35 -25.36
C GLU A 476 -161.01 -29.05 -24.95
N THR A 477 -161.77 -28.03 -24.51
CA THR A 477 -161.21 -26.73 -24.12
C THR A 477 -160.39 -26.83 -22.82
N VAL A 478 -160.84 -27.62 -21.84
CA VAL A 478 -160.14 -27.81 -20.55
C VAL A 478 -158.86 -28.63 -20.73
N GLN A 479 -158.87 -29.66 -21.57
CA GLN A 479 -157.71 -30.53 -21.80
C GLN A 479 -156.55 -29.80 -22.51
N THR A 480 -156.86 -28.90 -23.45
CA THR A 480 -155.84 -28.16 -24.22
C THR A 480 -155.12 -27.09 -23.38
N GLN A 481 -155.81 -26.44 -22.45
CA GLN A 481 -155.23 -25.40 -21.60
C GLN A 481 -154.26 -25.95 -20.53
N ALA A 482 -154.51 -27.15 -19.99
CA ALA A 482 -153.62 -27.78 -19.01
C ALA A 482 -152.30 -28.28 -19.64
N GLN A 483 -152.36 -28.83 -20.86
CA GLN A 483 -151.17 -29.35 -21.57
C GLN A 483 -150.16 -28.23 -21.90
N THR A 484 -150.65 -27.06 -22.35
CA THR A 484 -149.79 -25.96 -22.82
C THR A 484 -148.99 -25.27 -21.70
N GLN A 485 -149.55 -25.19 -20.48
CA GLN A 485 -148.89 -24.54 -19.35
C GLN A 485 -147.75 -25.40 -18.75
N ILE A 486 -147.83 -26.73 -18.84
CA ILE A 486 -146.79 -27.63 -18.36
C ILE A 486 -145.55 -27.59 -19.28
N ASP A 487 -145.72 -27.66 -20.60
CA ASP A 487 -144.59 -27.67 -21.54
C ASP A 487 -143.73 -26.38 -21.50
N THR A 488 -144.37 -25.24 -21.24
CA THR A 488 -143.68 -23.93 -21.14
C THR A 488 -142.77 -23.86 -19.91
N ALA A 489 -143.20 -24.38 -18.76
CA ALA A 489 -142.44 -24.33 -17.51
C ALA A 489 -141.21 -25.26 -17.55
N THR A 490 -141.33 -26.44 -18.16
CA THR A 490 -140.23 -27.41 -18.30
C THR A 490 -139.08 -26.87 -19.16
N THR A 491 -139.38 -26.12 -20.22
CA THR A 491 -138.36 -25.59 -21.14
C THR A 491 -137.51 -24.46 -20.51
N GLN A 492 -138.13 -23.61 -19.68
CA GLN A 492 -137.41 -22.52 -19.01
C GLN A 492 -136.41 -23.02 -17.96
N ALA A 493 -136.73 -24.09 -17.22
CA ALA A 493 -135.83 -24.64 -16.21
C ALA A 493 -134.54 -25.25 -16.80
N VAL A 494 -134.64 -25.97 -17.92
CA VAL A 494 -133.48 -26.61 -18.56
C VAL A 494 -132.48 -25.59 -19.12
N THR A 495 -132.96 -24.46 -19.63
CA THR A 495 -132.12 -23.47 -20.30
C THR A 495 -131.20 -22.71 -19.33
N GLN A 496 -131.69 -22.31 -18.14
CA GLN A 496 -130.83 -21.57 -17.20
C GLN A 496 -129.87 -22.46 -16.37
N MET A 497 -130.10 -23.78 -16.29
CA MET A 497 -129.10 -24.71 -15.74
C MET A 497 -127.88 -24.88 -16.66
N GLY A 498 -128.07 -24.81 -17.98
CA GLY A 498 -126.99 -24.91 -18.96
C GLY A 498 -126.00 -23.75 -18.89
N THR A 499 -126.48 -22.53 -18.67
CA THR A 499 -125.64 -21.32 -18.61
C THR A 499 -124.82 -21.23 -17.32
N LEU A 500 -125.33 -21.75 -16.19
CA LEU A 500 -124.64 -21.73 -14.91
C LEU A 500 -123.39 -22.62 -14.88
N THR A 501 -123.47 -23.80 -15.48
CA THR A 501 -122.38 -24.80 -15.49
C THR A 501 -121.15 -24.31 -16.27
N GLN A 502 -121.36 -23.54 -17.34
CA GLN A 502 -120.30 -23.08 -18.21
C GLN A 502 -119.47 -21.92 -17.61
N SER A 503 -120.10 -21.04 -16.84
CA SER A 503 -119.43 -19.92 -16.16
C SER A 503 -118.44 -20.37 -15.07
N ILE A 504 -118.75 -21.44 -14.32
CA ILE A 504 -117.87 -21.93 -13.25
C ILE A 504 -116.59 -22.55 -13.82
N LEU A 505 -116.70 -23.35 -14.90
CA LEU A 505 -115.55 -24.02 -15.53
C LEU A 505 -114.52 -23.03 -16.09
N GLN A 506 -114.97 -21.95 -16.75
CA GLN A 506 -114.07 -20.92 -17.28
C GLN A 506 -113.33 -20.15 -16.18
N GLY A 507 -113.98 -19.92 -15.03
CA GLY A 507 -113.35 -19.26 -13.89
C GLY A 507 -112.18 -20.05 -13.29
N ILE A 508 -112.28 -21.38 -13.24
CA ILE A 508 -111.25 -22.26 -12.66
C ILE A 508 -110.02 -22.40 -13.59
N GLU A 509 -110.22 -22.50 -14.90
CA GLU A 509 -109.10 -22.61 -15.86
C GLU A 509 -108.23 -21.34 -15.89
N GLN A 510 -108.86 -20.16 -15.84
CA GLN A 510 -108.17 -18.89 -15.97
C GLN A 510 -107.22 -18.60 -14.79
N ALA A 511 -107.62 -18.97 -13.57
CA ALA A 511 -106.77 -18.80 -12.39
C ALA A 511 -105.58 -19.77 -12.34
N THR A 512 -105.76 -20.99 -12.81
CA THR A 512 -104.68 -21.99 -12.87
C THR A 512 -103.55 -21.53 -13.79
N ALA A 513 -103.90 -20.93 -14.94
CA ALA A 513 -102.92 -20.37 -15.87
C ALA A 513 -102.15 -19.16 -15.28
N GLN A 514 -102.84 -18.28 -14.54
CA GLN A 514 -102.22 -17.11 -13.91
C GLN A 514 -101.22 -17.50 -12.81
N VAL A 515 -101.54 -18.50 -11.98
CA VAL A 515 -100.60 -19.01 -10.96
C VAL A 515 -99.34 -19.61 -11.61
N GLY A 516 -99.51 -20.37 -12.71
CA GLY A 516 -98.38 -20.92 -13.46
C GLY A 516 -97.44 -19.85 -14.03
N GLN A 517 -97.98 -18.72 -14.50
CA GLN A 517 -97.17 -17.61 -15.03
C GLN A 517 -96.36 -16.90 -13.95
N VAL A 518 -96.94 -16.65 -12.77
CA VAL A 518 -96.25 -16.00 -11.64
C VAL A 518 -95.07 -16.84 -11.16
N ILE A 519 -95.25 -18.16 -11.02
CA ILE A 519 -94.18 -19.06 -10.59
C ILE A 519 -93.05 -19.14 -11.63
N ALA A 520 -93.38 -19.23 -12.92
CA ALA A 520 -92.39 -19.27 -13.99
C ALA A 520 -91.53 -17.99 -14.07
N ALA A 521 -92.16 -16.83 -13.87
CA ALA A 521 -91.46 -15.54 -13.83
C ALA A 521 -90.48 -15.45 -12.64
N ALA A 522 -90.90 -15.91 -11.46
CA ALA A 522 -90.08 -15.90 -10.26
C ALA A 522 -88.84 -16.82 -10.39
N VAL A 523 -89.01 -18.04 -10.92
CA VAL A 523 -87.89 -18.98 -11.16
C VAL A 523 -86.88 -18.39 -12.15
N THR A 524 -87.37 -17.73 -13.21
CA THR A 524 -86.51 -17.10 -14.21
C THR A 524 -85.72 -15.92 -13.62
N GLN A 525 -86.35 -15.09 -12.79
CA GLN A 525 -85.67 -13.97 -12.12
C GLN A 525 -84.64 -14.45 -11.09
N ILE A 526 -84.95 -15.49 -10.31
CA ILE A 526 -83.99 -16.11 -9.37
C ILE A 526 -82.78 -16.68 -10.14
N GLY A 527 -83.01 -17.36 -11.27
CA GLY A 527 -81.95 -17.84 -12.16
C GLY A 527 -81.05 -16.70 -12.66
N THR A 528 -81.66 -15.60 -13.10
CA THR A 528 -80.94 -14.41 -13.60
C THR A 528 -80.06 -13.76 -12.53
N VAL A 529 -80.58 -13.58 -11.30
CA VAL A 529 -79.84 -12.98 -10.18
C VAL A 529 -78.67 -13.87 -9.73
N LYS A 530 -78.87 -15.19 -9.69
CA LYS A 530 -77.81 -16.15 -9.40
C LYS A 530 -76.69 -16.08 -10.44
N ASP A 531 -77.04 -16.05 -11.73
CA ASP A 531 -76.06 -16.02 -12.82
C ASP A 531 -75.28 -14.70 -12.83
N GLN A 532 -75.95 -13.56 -12.57
CA GLN A 532 -75.30 -12.26 -12.40
C GLN A 532 -74.33 -12.26 -11.21
N GLY A 533 -74.71 -12.85 -10.07
CA GLY A 533 -73.85 -13.00 -8.90
C GLY A 533 -72.59 -13.83 -9.17
N VAL A 534 -72.75 -14.97 -9.85
CA VAL A 534 -71.62 -15.83 -10.26
C VAL A 534 -70.70 -15.10 -11.23
N GLN A 535 -71.24 -14.39 -12.22
CA GLN A 535 -70.45 -13.61 -13.18
C GLN A 535 -69.68 -12.47 -12.49
N GLN A 536 -70.29 -11.77 -11.54
CA GLN A 536 -69.63 -10.70 -10.79
C GLN A 536 -68.48 -11.23 -9.93
N ILE A 537 -68.67 -12.36 -9.25
CA ILE A 537 -67.61 -13.03 -8.46
C ILE A 537 -66.49 -13.54 -9.37
N GLN A 538 -66.80 -14.09 -10.55
CA GLN A 538 -65.78 -14.52 -11.51
C GLN A 538 -64.98 -13.35 -12.07
N ALA A 539 -65.63 -12.23 -12.41
CA ALA A 539 -64.95 -11.02 -12.87
C ALA A 539 -63.99 -10.47 -11.80
N MET A 540 -64.43 -10.43 -10.53
CA MET A 540 -63.58 -10.03 -9.40
C MET A 540 -62.39 -10.98 -9.21
N LYS A 541 -62.60 -12.30 -9.32
CA LYS A 541 -61.52 -13.31 -9.26
C LYS A 541 -60.53 -13.14 -10.42
N GLN A 542 -61.01 -12.87 -11.63
CA GLN A 542 -60.16 -12.63 -12.80
C GLN A 542 -59.35 -11.34 -12.66
N GLN A 543 -59.90 -10.29 -12.07
CA GLN A 543 -59.19 -9.03 -11.83
C GLN A 543 -58.00 -9.21 -10.88
N VAL A 544 -58.14 -10.03 -9.84
CA VAL A 544 -57.03 -10.37 -8.93
C VAL A 544 -56.04 -11.31 -9.59
N ALA A 545 -56.51 -12.32 -10.32
CA ALA A 545 -55.63 -13.23 -11.06
C ALA A 545 -54.78 -12.47 -12.09
N ALA A 546 -55.35 -11.50 -12.81
CA ALA A 546 -54.62 -10.65 -13.75
C ALA A 546 -53.53 -9.78 -13.10
N ARG A 547 -53.58 -9.57 -11.77
CA ARG A 547 -52.55 -8.86 -11.00
C ARG A 547 -51.53 -9.78 -10.36
N VAL A 548 -51.94 -10.99 -9.95
CA VAL A 548 -51.09 -11.96 -9.25
C VAL A 548 -50.32 -12.86 -10.22
N THR A 549 -50.95 -13.34 -11.30
CA THR A 549 -50.30 -14.23 -12.28
C THR A 549 -49.05 -13.61 -12.94
N PRO A 550 -49.02 -12.31 -13.30
CA PRO A 550 -47.79 -11.70 -13.80
C PRO A 550 -46.64 -11.69 -12.79
N LEU A 551 -46.90 -11.79 -11.48
CA LEU A 551 -45.85 -11.83 -10.46
C LEU A 551 -44.98 -13.08 -10.54
N ASP A 552 -45.54 -14.22 -11.00
CA ASP A 552 -44.79 -15.46 -11.20
C ASP A 552 -43.65 -15.33 -12.21
N THR A 553 -43.77 -14.38 -13.14
CA THR A 553 -42.72 -14.07 -14.11
C THR A 553 -41.93 -12.83 -13.71
N GLN A 554 -42.62 -11.77 -13.26
CA GLN A 554 -42.00 -10.48 -12.99
C GLN A 554 -41.07 -10.48 -11.77
N VAL A 555 -41.41 -11.21 -10.70
CA VAL A 555 -40.56 -11.25 -9.49
C VAL A 555 -39.26 -12.01 -9.77
N PRO A 556 -39.26 -13.24 -10.33
CA PRO A 556 -38.02 -13.92 -10.68
C PRO A 556 -37.17 -13.14 -11.68
N GLN A 557 -37.76 -12.58 -12.74
CA GLN A 557 -37.01 -11.77 -13.72
C GLN A 557 -36.38 -10.52 -13.10
N ARG A 558 -37.08 -9.85 -12.16
CA ARG A 558 -36.52 -8.71 -11.44
C ARG A 558 -35.41 -9.13 -10.49
N LEU A 559 -35.55 -10.24 -9.77
CA LEU A 559 -34.50 -10.75 -8.89
C LEU A 559 -33.27 -11.18 -9.70
N GLU A 560 -33.43 -11.80 -10.86
CA GLU A 560 -32.33 -12.16 -11.77
C GLU A 560 -31.63 -10.91 -12.32
N ALA A 561 -32.38 -9.89 -12.75
CA ALA A 561 -31.82 -8.62 -13.19
C ALA A 561 -31.07 -7.90 -12.06
N LEU A 562 -31.61 -7.93 -10.84
CA LEU A 562 -30.94 -7.38 -9.65
C LEU A 562 -29.68 -8.17 -9.29
N ASP A 563 -29.70 -9.50 -9.41
CA ASP A 563 -28.54 -10.35 -9.16
C ASP A 563 -27.41 -10.07 -10.15
N ALA A 564 -27.74 -9.94 -11.43
CA ALA A 564 -26.80 -9.51 -12.47
C ALA A 564 -26.25 -8.09 -12.20
N GLN A 565 -27.09 -7.17 -11.71
CA GLN A 565 -26.67 -5.81 -11.33
C GLN A 565 -25.75 -5.82 -10.11
N VAL A 566 -25.98 -6.70 -9.12
CA VAL A 566 -25.09 -6.91 -7.97
C VAL A 566 -23.75 -7.49 -8.43
N GLY A 567 -23.77 -8.53 -9.26
CA GLY A 567 -22.55 -9.14 -9.82
C GLY A 567 -21.71 -8.14 -10.59
N SER A 568 -22.28 -7.51 -11.62
CA SER A 568 -21.59 -6.50 -12.44
C SER A 568 -21.12 -5.28 -11.65
N GLY A 569 -21.88 -4.84 -10.64
CA GLY A 569 -21.50 -3.73 -9.77
C GLY A 569 -20.32 -4.06 -8.84
N ILE A 570 -20.29 -5.29 -8.29
CA ILE A 570 -19.15 -5.80 -7.52
C ILE A 570 -17.92 -5.92 -8.43
N ASP A 571 -18.06 -6.56 -9.60
CA ASP A 571 -16.97 -6.76 -10.55
C ASP A 571 -16.37 -5.42 -11.00
N ALA A 572 -17.21 -4.41 -11.27
CA ALA A 572 -16.76 -3.07 -11.64
C ALA A 572 -15.96 -2.39 -10.51
N ALA A 573 -16.40 -2.52 -9.25
CA ALA A 573 -15.68 -1.96 -8.11
C ALA A 573 -14.33 -2.65 -7.88
N VAL A 574 -14.29 -3.98 -7.96
CA VAL A 574 -13.06 -4.78 -7.86
C VAL A 574 -12.11 -4.47 -9.02
N GLN A 575 -12.61 -4.37 -10.25
CA GLN A 575 -11.81 -4.06 -11.45
C GLN A 575 -11.23 -2.64 -11.41
N ALA A 576 -11.99 -1.66 -10.90
CA ALA A 576 -11.49 -0.31 -10.67
C ALA A 576 -10.32 -0.32 -9.66
N MET A 577 -10.44 -1.09 -8.57
CA MET A 577 -9.35 -1.25 -7.62
C MET A 577 -8.15 -2.01 -8.20
N GLN A 578 -8.38 -3.05 -9.00
CA GLN A 578 -7.32 -3.77 -9.72
C GLN A 578 -6.54 -2.84 -10.65
N THR A 579 -7.22 -1.96 -11.39
CA THR A 579 -6.59 -0.97 -12.26
C THR A 579 -5.72 0.02 -11.46
N ALA A 580 -6.22 0.52 -10.33
CA ALA A 580 -5.46 1.38 -9.43
C ALA A 580 -4.22 0.66 -8.87
N ARG A 581 -4.40 -0.61 -8.49
CA ARG A 581 -3.34 -1.50 -8.00
C ARG A 581 -2.28 -1.77 -9.07
N ASP A 582 -2.66 -2.07 -10.30
CA ASP A 582 -1.71 -2.35 -11.39
C ASP A 582 -0.92 -1.09 -11.78
N SER A 583 -1.57 0.08 -11.78
CA SER A 583 -0.87 1.37 -11.93
C SER A 583 0.16 1.59 -10.81
N ALA A 584 -0.24 1.36 -9.56
CA ALA A 584 0.65 1.46 -8.41
C ALA A 584 1.82 0.46 -8.48
N VAL A 585 1.57 -0.79 -8.85
CA VAL A 585 2.61 -1.81 -9.08
C VAL A 585 3.55 -1.38 -10.20
N GLY A 586 3.04 -0.78 -11.28
CA GLY A 586 3.85 -0.22 -12.37
C GLY A 586 4.77 0.91 -11.89
N GLN A 587 4.28 1.81 -11.05
CA GLN A 587 5.08 2.88 -10.44
C GLN A 587 6.17 2.32 -9.52
N VAL A 588 5.82 1.37 -8.64
CA VAL A 588 6.77 0.70 -7.73
C VAL A 588 7.83 -0.06 -8.52
N THR A 589 7.44 -0.81 -9.55
CA THR A 589 8.37 -1.55 -10.41
C THR A 589 9.32 -0.62 -11.16
N SER A 590 8.80 0.49 -11.70
CA SER A 590 9.62 1.49 -12.40
C SER A 590 10.62 2.16 -11.45
N ALA A 591 10.17 2.54 -10.24
CA ALA A 591 11.02 3.12 -9.21
C ALA A 591 12.09 2.11 -8.74
N LYS A 592 11.74 0.84 -8.55
CA LYS A 592 12.68 -0.23 -8.23
C LYS A 592 13.73 -0.40 -9.33
N GLY A 593 13.34 -0.42 -10.61
CA GLY A 593 14.29 -0.48 -11.74
C GLY A 593 15.25 0.71 -11.78
N ARG A 594 14.73 1.93 -11.56
CA ARG A 594 15.57 3.15 -11.45
C ARG A 594 16.53 3.07 -10.26
N LEU A 595 16.04 2.58 -9.13
CA LEU A 595 16.81 2.41 -7.91
C LEU A 595 17.93 1.38 -8.08
N ASP A 596 17.64 0.21 -8.65
CA ASP A 596 18.63 -0.83 -8.90
C ASP A 596 19.71 -0.34 -9.88
N SER A 597 19.33 0.38 -10.93
CA SER A 597 20.29 1.01 -11.87
C SER A 597 21.17 2.07 -11.18
N HIS A 598 20.56 2.95 -10.38
CA HIS A 598 21.27 3.99 -9.63
C HIS A 598 22.23 3.41 -8.60
N LEU A 599 21.79 2.42 -7.83
CA LEU A 599 22.63 1.71 -6.84
C LEU A 599 23.73 0.89 -7.52
N GLY A 600 23.44 0.25 -8.66
CA GLY A 600 24.45 -0.47 -9.45
C GLY A 600 25.53 0.46 -10.00
N THR A 601 25.13 1.62 -10.52
CA THR A 601 26.05 2.66 -10.99
C THR A 601 26.88 3.23 -9.84
N THR A 602 26.24 3.52 -8.70
CA THR A 602 26.91 3.99 -7.48
C THR A 602 27.94 2.96 -6.99
N ASN A 603 27.56 1.69 -6.92
CA ASN A 603 28.45 0.61 -6.53
C ASN A 603 29.67 0.50 -7.47
N THR A 604 29.45 0.57 -8.78
CA THR A 604 30.53 0.53 -9.78
C THR A 604 31.46 1.74 -9.65
N SER A 605 30.90 2.94 -9.46
CA SER A 605 31.65 4.18 -9.30
C SER A 605 32.49 4.16 -8.02
N VAL A 606 31.92 3.74 -6.89
CA VAL A 606 32.61 3.61 -5.61
C VAL A 606 33.70 2.55 -5.67
N ALA A 607 33.45 1.38 -6.27
CA ALA A 607 34.46 0.35 -6.45
C ALA A 607 35.64 0.83 -7.31
N GLY A 608 35.36 1.54 -8.41
CA GLY A 608 36.39 2.18 -9.24
C GLY A 608 37.15 3.26 -8.48
N GLY A 609 36.45 4.06 -7.68
CA GLY A 609 37.02 5.08 -6.80
C GLY A 609 37.95 4.50 -5.73
N LEU A 610 37.55 3.41 -5.08
CA LEU A 610 38.38 2.70 -4.09
C LEU A 610 39.63 2.11 -4.71
N THR A 611 39.51 1.49 -5.89
CA THR A 611 40.66 0.98 -6.65
C THR A 611 41.62 2.12 -7.03
N SER A 612 41.08 3.28 -7.40
CA SER A 612 41.87 4.46 -7.74
C SER A 612 42.59 5.03 -6.51
N LEU A 613 41.91 5.07 -5.36
CA LEU A 613 42.46 5.52 -4.08
C LEU A 613 43.61 4.59 -3.62
N GLU A 614 43.45 3.28 -3.76
CA GLU A 614 44.49 2.30 -3.44
C GLU A 614 45.73 2.48 -4.33
N LYS A 615 45.53 2.65 -5.65
CA LYS A 615 46.63 2.94 -6.58
C LYS A 615 47.32 4.26 -6.28
N ALA A 616 46.55 5.31 -5.96
CA ALA A 616 47.08 6.61 -5.58
C ALA A 616 47.93 6.51 -4.30
N ARG A 617 47.46 5.76 -3.30
CA ARG A 617 48.22 5.48 -2.07
C ARG A 617 49.54 4.77 -2.38
N ALA A 618 49.50 3.67 -3.11
CA ALA A 618 50.70 2.90 -3.44
C ALA A 618 51.73 3.73 -4.23
N SER A 619 51.26 4.56 -5.17
CA SER A 619 52.10 5.49 -5.93
C SER A 619 52.73 6.56 -5.04
N ALA A 620 51.95 7.18 -4.15
CA ALA A 620 52.45 8.16 -3.19
C ALA A 620 53.49 7.57 -2.24
N GLU A 621 53.24 6.37 -1.71
CA GLU A 621 54.16 5.64 -0.82
C GLU A 621 55.48 5.29 -1.53
N THR A 622 55.40 4.78 -2.75
CA THR A 622 56.57 4.47 -3.58
C THR A 622 57.38 5.72 -3.90
N SER A 623 56.70 6.82 -4.27
CA SER A 623 57.33 8.09 -4.62
C SER A 623 58.05 8.72 -3.43
N LEU A 624 57.39 8.83 -2.28
CA LEU A 624 57.98 9.36 -1.04
C LEU A 624 59.18 8.53 -0.59
N THR A 625 59.06 7.20 -0.62
CA THR A 625 60.14 6.29 -0.21
C THR A 625 61.34 6.40 -1.15
N THR A 626 61.11 6.35 -2.46
CA THR A 626 62.19 6.42 -3.46
C THR A 626 62.92 7.76 -3.40
N GLN A 627 62.20 8.88 -3.29
CA GLN A 627 62.81 10.20 -3.16
C GLN A 627 63.63 10.31 -1.87
N ALA A 628 63.09 9.83 -0.74
CA ALA A 628 63.82 9.81 0.52
C ALA A 628 65.09 8.94 0.44
N ASP A 629 65.00 7.75 -0.14
CA ASP A 629 66.13 6.82 -0.30
C ASP A 629 67.26 7.43 -1.12
N GLN A 630 66.94 8.06 -2.26
CA GLN A 630 67.93 8.71 -3.13
C GLN A 630 68.65 9.84 -2.40
N VAL A 631 67.91 10.71 -1.70
CA VAL A 631 68.48 11.84 -0.99
C VAL A 631 69.33 11.36 0.20
N LEU A 632 68.84 10.38 0.98
CA LEU A 632 69.59 9.81 2.10
C LEU A 632 70.89 9.14 1.64
N ALA A 633 70.85 8.39 0.54
CA ALA A 633 72.04 7.75 -0.03
C ALA A 633 73.09 8.79 -0.46
N ALA A 634 72.68 9.86 -1.14
CA ALA A 634 73.57 10.94 -1.56
C ALA A 634 74.20 11.67 -0.36
N PHE A 635 73.41 11.97 0.68
CA PHE A 635 73.93 12.57 1.90
C PHE A 635 74.90 11.66 2.65
N LYS A 636 74.58 10.36 2.75
CA LYS A 636 75.45 9.39 3.39
C LYS A 636 76.80 9.29 2.68
N GLN A 637 76.79 9.15 1.35
CA GLN A 637 78.01 9.11 0.55
C GLN A 637 78.86 10.37 0.73
N ARG A 638 78.24 11.56 0.75
CA ARG A 638 78.93 12.84 0.97
C ARG A 638 79.54 12.91 2.37
N ALA A 639 78.82 12.46 3.40
CA ALA A 639 79.31 12.44 4.78
C ALA A 639 80.51 11.49 4.95
N GLU A 640 80.42 10.28 4.40
CA GLU A 640 81.48 9.28 4.44
C GLU A 640 82.72 9.76 3.68
N GLY A 641 82.54 10.38 2.51
CA GLY A 641 83.63 10.98 1.73
C GLY A 641 84.37 12.10 2.49
N LEU A 642 83.62 13.02 3.12
CA LEU A 642 84.20 14.09 3.94
C LEU A 642 84.98 13.53 5.14
N LYS A 643 84.41 12.56 5.86
CA LYS A 643 85.06 11.93 7.02
C LYS A 643 86.33 11.20 6.62
N SER A 644 86.26 10.29 5.66
CA SER A 644 87.38 9.43 5.24
C SER A 644 88.53 10.23 4.65
N GLY A 645 88.24 11.22 3.81
CA GLY A 645 89.24 12.12 3.24
C GLY A 645 89.99 12.91 4.33
N ALA A 646 89.25 13.48 5.28
CA ALA A 646 89.84 14.23 6.38
C ALA A 646 90.64 13.32 7.34
N GLN A 647 90.09 12.14 7.68
CA GLN A 647 90.75 11.17 8.54
C GLN A 647 92.09 10.72 7.95
N THR A 648 92.15 10.47 6.64
CA THR A 648 93.40 10.09 5.95
C THR A 648 94.48 11.17 6.09
N GLN A 649 94.10 12.45 6.00
CA GLN A 649 95.03 13.56 6.20
C GLN A 649 95.49 13.67 7.65
N VAL A 650 94.58 13.54 8.62
CA VAL A 650 94.89 13.53 10.05
C VAL A 650 95.86 12.39 10.39
N ASP A 651 95.61 11.18 9.88
CA ASP A 651 96.45 10.00 10.11
C ASP A 651 97.83 10.15 9.48
N SER A 652 97.91 10.76 8.29
CA SER A 652 99.18 11.09 7.63
C SER A 652 100.01 12.07 8.47
N ILE A 653 99.40 13.12 9.01
CA ILE A 653 100.08 14.10 9.88
C ILE A 653 100.55 13.45 11.18
N SER A 654 99.69 12.65 11.80
CA SER A 654 100.00 11.87 13.02
C SER A 654 101.20 10.93 12.78
N THR A 655 101.25 10.29 11.61
CA THR A 655 102.35 9.41 11.19
C THR A 655 103.63 10.21 10.92
N GLN A 656 103.55 11.34 10.22
CA GLN A 656 104.69 12.22 9.97
C GLN A 656 105.29 12.75 11.28
N ALA A 657 104.44 13.19 12.23
CA ALA A 657 104.90 13.64 13.54
C ALA A 657 105.66 12.53 14.27
N THR A 658 105.12 11.31 14.28
CA THR A 658 105.75 10.16 14.92
C THR A 658 107.06 9.76 14.24
N GLY A 659 107.08 9.69 12.91
CA GLY A 659 108.23 9.24 12.12
C GLY A 659 109.38 10.25 12.05
N GLN A 660 109.09 11.55 12.12
CA GLN A 660 110.12 12.60 12.11
C GLN A 660 110.74 12.88 13.48
N LYS A 661 110.08 12.44 14.56
CA LYS A 661 110.57 12.62 15.93
C LYS A 661 112.04 12.20 16.12
N PRO A 662 112.48 10.99 15.71
CA PRO A 662 113.88 10.58 15.91
C PRO A 662 114.86 11.46 15.11
N GLN A 663 114.49 11.85 13.89
CA GLN A 663 115.35 12.67 13.03
C GLN A 663 115.57 14.07 13.62
N LEU A 664 114.52 14.69 14.15
CA LEU A 664 114.57 16.02 14.74
C LEU A 664 115.29 16.07 16.10
N LEU A 665 115.22 14.98 16.88
CA LEU A 665 115.85 14.92 18.20
C LEU A 665 117.29 14.38 18.17
N SER A 666 117.67 13.61 17.15
CA SER A 666 119.01 13.05 17.02
C SER A 666 120.17 14.07 17.09
N PRO A 667 120.07 15.31 16.57
CA PRO A 667 121.15 16.29 16.71
C PRO A 667 121.30 16.75 18.16
N LEU A 668 120.21 16.84 18.93
CA LEU A 668 120.25 17.14 20.36
C LEU A 668 120.89 15.97 21.12
N ASP A 669 120.55 14.72 20.78
CA ASP A 669 121.23 13.53 21.34
C ASP A 669 122.74 13.56 21.08
N ALA A 670 123.15 13.89 19.86
CA ALA A 670 124.56 13.98 19.49
C ALA A 670 125.29 15.09 20.27
N ILE A 671 124.65 16.24 20.49
CA ILE A 671 125.20 17.31 21.35
C ILE A 671 125.31 16.83 22.80
N GLY A 672 124.30 16.15 23.32
CA GLY A 672 124.34 15.54 24.65
C GLY A 672 125.50 14.56 24.83
N ALA A 673 125.69 13.65 23.87
CA ALA A 673 126.83 12.72 23.87
C ALA A 673 128.17 13.47 23.79
N GLN A 674 128.27 14.53 22.97
CA GLN A 674 129.47 15.36 22.88
C GLN A 674 129.81 16.04 24.23
N LEU A 675 128.81 16.61 24.91
CA LEU A 675 128.97 17.22 26.22
C LEU A 675 129.41 16.21 27.29
N GLN A 676 128.77 15.04 27.32
CA GLN A 676 129.14 13.93 28.22
C GLN A 676 130.57 13.43 27.98
N SER A 677 131.04 13.46 26.73
CA SER A 677 132.41 13.06 26.37
C SER A 677 133.50 14.05 26.81
N GLY A 678 133.15 15.12 27.53
CA GLY A 678 134.09 16.11 28.07
C GLY A 678 134.55 17.16 27.07
N ALA A 679 133.64 17.70 26.26
CA ALA A 679 133.95 18.70 25.22
C ALA A 679 134.75 19.91 25.73
N PHE A 680 134.51 20.35 26.98
CA PHE A 680 135.20 21.49 27.59
C PHE A 680 136.33 21.07 28.55
N ALA A 681 136.14 19.95 29.26
CA ALA A 681 137.11 19.44 30.21
C ALA A 681 138.41 18.93 29.54
N LYS A 682 138.33 18.38 28.32
CA LYS A 682 139.49 17.88 27.56
C LYS A 682 140.54 18.98 27.28
N PRO A 683 140.18 20.13 26.68
CA PRO A 683 141.11 21.25 26.51
C PRO A 683 141.74 21.74 27.82
N ALA A 684 140.96 21.85 28.90
CA ALA A 684 141.45 22.28 30.22
C ALA A 684 142.44 21.26 30.82
N THR A 685 142.14 19.97 30.71
CA THR A 685 143.03 18.88 31.16
C THR A 685 144.33 18.84 30.35
N ALA A 686 144.24 19.04 29.03
CA ALA A 686 145.43 19.12 28.17
C ALA A 686 146.28 20.36 28.49
N ALA A 687 145.65 21.50 28.81
CA ALA A 687 146.35 22.70 29.26
C ALA A 687 147.07 22.46 30.60
N ASN A 688 146.43 21.79 31.55
CA ASN A 688 147.06 21.37 32.81
C ASN A 688 148.32 20.53 32.58
N GLY A 689 148.25 19.53 31.70
CA GLY A 689 149.40 18.69 31.34
C GLY A 689 150.56 19.50 30.73
N ARG A 690 150.26 20.47 29.86
CA ARG A 690 151.26 21.38 29.27
C ARG A 690 151.89 22.31 30.31
N VAL A 691 151.08 22.96 31.15
CA VAL A 691 151.53 23.82 32.25
C VAL A 691 152.46 23.05 33.19
N THR A 692 152.04 21.87 33.63
CA THR A 692 152.83 21.02 34.53
C THR A 692 154.17 20.66 33.90
N SER A 693 154.18 20.26 32.62
CA SER A 693 155.40 19.90 31.90
C SER A 693 156.36 21.09 31.75
N ALA A 694 155.84 22.27 31.39
CA ALA A 694 156.64 23.47 31.21
C ALA A 694 157.25 23.99 32.52
N LEU A 695 156.48 24.00 33.61
CA LEU A 695 156.96 24.38 34.94
C LEU A 695 158.02 23.40 35.47
N ASN A 696 157.83 22.09 35.26
CA ASN A 696 158.83 21.08 35.64
C ASN A 696 160.13 21.22 34.83
N ALA A 697 160.06 21.63 33.57
CA ALA A 697 161.23 21.86 32.72
C ALA A 697 161.99 23.16 33.05
N LEU A 698 161.34 24.12 33.74
CA LEU A 698 161.93 25.41 34.11
C LEU A 698 162.99 25.24 35.21
N GLY A 699 162.73 24.41 36.22
CA GLY A 699 163.64 24.17 37.35
C GLY A 699 165.07 23.75 36.92
N PRO A 700 165.24 22.69 36.12
CA PRO A 700 166.55 22.27 35.62
C PRO A 700 167.28 23.35 34.80
N LYS A 701 166.54 24.15 34.02
CA LYS A 701 167.12 25.25 33.21
C LYS A 701 167.62 26.39 34.10
N LEU A 702 166.87 26.74 35.15
CA LEU A 702 167.29 27.74 36.14
C LEU A 702 168.49 27.24 36.95
N ASP A 703 168.53 25.95 37.29
CA ASP A 703 169.65 25.37 38.03
C ASP A 703 170.95 25.41 37.23
N ALA A 704 170.90 25.13 35.93
CA ALA A 704 172.04 25.28 35.03
C ALA A 704 172.50 26.74 34.88
N LEU A 705 171.60 27.71 34.98
CA LEU A 705 171.93 29.14 34.98
C LEU A 705 172.52 29.62 36.32
N ALA A 706 172.17 28.96 37.44
CA ALA A 706 172.62 29.32 38.79
C ALA A 706 173.98 28.73 39.19
N SER A 707 174.42 27.63 38.57
CA SER A 707 175.79 27.11 38.64
C SER A 707 176.75 27.96 37.82
#